data_AF-A0A2A2QUJ1-F1
#
_entry.id   AF-A0A2A2QUJ1-F1
#
_cell.length_a   1.000
_cell.length_b   1.000
_cell.length_c   1.000
_cell.angle_alpha   90.00
_cell.angle_beta   90.00
_cell.angle_gamma   90.00
#
_symmetry.space_group_name_H-M   'P 1'
#
loop_
_entity.id
_entity.type
_entity.pdbx_description
1 polymer ?
#
loop_
_entity_poly.entity_id
_entity_poly.type
_entity_poly.pdbx_seq_one_letter_code
_entity_poly.pdbx_strand_id
1 'polypeptide(L)'
;MKTYLLLKLRWLLAPLLLATLSAQPLANDRYSVAPAADGAVQLTAKDAGSWTFRGDFVVLMATVDPKPAMRPGNIPRVSYNLVTWQTPAKSGGAALKSVKRSNEQGGDGFDDRILDGDTRQRTADVFAAAPTTQVRATAVTREGDALRFAFAEHADFTLAATLTLPPGDAEPILAFTLTPKRAAWFSVGYTGAPAFAAAELAESWQPFIWQGKRFPDRSYLTLAFQCSLPATFVRTGNVTLGVVADADELPFSPLPLFDNSRFGVALRNPAGQAQPMIFAPALGGAESKRTPGQAFSFKVRLFAGAGDVTVAYETLARRLYGFRDHRRNAIASLNETLDNMIDYGMSHYSWFIEELKGCAYSTDVPGAVKNVSSLNPLNLALITDDEEIFQKRAYPILEFMLSREKFLFSLDPKQKIQSPSRALLGPCAPVSELATLYGMTHGASPVFRQLAERMLGKNRTLNLDDVSEGGTWPNQLALYRGTGDARFLAAARRGADAYLQELVTSPVTGFTAQGLFFWTGFTPKWIDLLQLYESTNDRRYLEAARQGARQYTMFTWMAPRIPAVDVTVNPGGKAPLYWYLKSKGHTQMTAPEETVPAWRLSEIGLTPESSGTMSGHRAIFMANYAPWMLRIAALTGDSLLHDVARSAVVGRYRNFPGYHINTARTTIYERADYPLREHKALSVNSFHYNHIWPHMSILVDFLVTDTFARSGGKIDFPAHFIEGYAYLQSKFYGDRPGKFFDRDDAVLWLPRRLIKSGSVELNTLVARGRDRLYLAFTNQSTEPVTTEIALNATLLPQLAGQTFRTRVFSDGSATTLRDGRLTVTVPPMGLTAVEVEGLVVTSKFQDRLVGARAADAWRRDHVELPFGGTQAMILNFGPAATTAFVYLQADDSKFKEVTLSYAIGAQKATLTDSTYPFEFTVPVPAGATAFDFEVQAVTLSGEKQSSGPATLQR
;
A
#
# COMPACT_ATOMS: atom_id res chain seq x y z
N MET A 1 65.55 -35.35 41.39
CA MET A 1 64.17 -35.31 41.91
C MET A 1 63.33 -34.08 41.50
N LYS A 2 63.76 -33.22 40.56
CA LYS A 2 62.99 -32.01 40.16
C LYS A 2 62.30 -32.08 38.79
N THR A 3 62.55 -33.10 37.97
CA THR A 3 62.01 -33.20 36.60
C THR A 3 60.73 -34.04 36.49
N TYR A 4 60.43 -34.88 37.48
CA TYR A 4 59.24 -35.75 37.49
C TYR A 4 57.96 -35.06 38.01
N LEU A 5 58.08 -33.94 38.73
CA LEU A 5 56.93 -33.23 39.30
C LEU A 5 56.28 -32.25 38.29
N LEU A 6 57.07 -31.67 37.37
CA LEU A 6 56.56 -30.77 36.32
C LEU A 6 55.83 -31.49 35.19
N LEU A 7 56.15 -32.77 34.92
CA LEU A 7 55.44 -33.56 33.91
C LEU A 7 54.07 -34.02 34.41
N LYS A 8 53.92 -34.35 35.70
CA LYS A 8 52.61 -34.74 36.29
C LYS A 8 51.64 -33.57 36.45
N LEU A 9 52.13 -32.33 36.63
CA LEU A 9 51.25 -31.16 36.68
C LEU A 9 50.61 -30.84 35.32
N ARG A 10 51.31 -31.08 34.21
CA ARG A 10 50.74 -30.90 32.84
C ARG A 10 49.61 -31.87 32.50
N TRP A 11 49.62 -33.09 33.07
CA TRP A 11 48.57 -34.09 32.86
C TRP A 11 47.35 -33.92 33.77
N LEU A 12 47.47 -33.14 34.85
CA LEU A 12 46.35 -32.74 35.71
C LEU A 12 45.72 -31.39 35.29
N LEU A 13 46.50 -30.50 34.66
CA LEU A 13 46.01 -29.23 34.11
C LEU A 13 45.34 -29.36 32.73
N ALA A 14 45.71 -30.36 31.91
CA ALA A 14 45.06 -30.59 30.61
C ALA A 14 43.57 -30.95 30.72
N PRO A 15 43.13 -31.91 31.57
CA PRO A 15 41.70 -32.18 31.75
C PRO A 15 40.96 -31.06 32.48
N LEU A 16 41.64 -30.26 33.33
CA LEU A 16 41.05 -29.05 33.92
C LEU A 16 40.88 -27.93 32.87
N LEU A 17 41.84 -27.71 31.97
CA LEU A 17 41.71 -26.75 30.87
C LEU A 17 40.62 -27.18 29.86
N LEU A 18 40.56 -28.47 29.53
CA LEU A 18 39.53 -29.05 28.66
C LEU A 18 38.12 -29.00 29.29
N ALA A 19 38.01 -29.22 30.61
CA ALA A 19 36.75 -29.06 31.34
C ALA A 19 36.32 -27.58 31.49
N THR A 20 37.27 -26.65 31.55
CA THR A 20 36.96 -25.19 31.55
C THR A 20 36.58 -24.66 30.17
N LEU A 21 37.11 -25.23 29.09
CA LEU A 21 36.73 -24.88 27.71
C LEU A 21 35.34 -25.44 27.33
N SER A 22 34.93 -26.60 27.87
CA SER A 22 33.60 -27.17 27.63
C SER A 22 32.44 -26.41 28.30
N ALA A 23 32.73 -25.50 29.23
CA ALA A 23 31.73 -24.75 30.01
C ALA A 23 31.61 -23.26 29.60
N GLN A 24 32.50 -22.75 28.75
CA GLN A 24 32.39 -21.36 28.30
C GLN A 24 31.15 -21.20 27.39
N PRO A 25 30.43 -20.07 27.46
CA PRO A 25 29.40 -19.77 26.49
C PRO A 25 30.00 -19.45 25.11
N LEU A 26 29.24 -19.66 24.05
CA LEU A 26 29.46 -18.94 22.79
C LEU A 26 29.11 -17.48 23.03
N ALA A 27 29.91 -16.53 22.55
CA ALA A 27 29.62 -15.11 22.71
C ALA A 27 29.97 -14.31 21.45
N ASN A 28 29.13 -13.33 21.16
CA ASN A 28 29.39 -12.26 20.19
C ASN A 28 29.01 -10.91 20.84
N ASP A 29 28.96 -9.82 20.07
CA ASP A 29 28.78 -8.47 20.61
C ASP A 29 27.40 -8.25 21.27
N ARG A 30 26.42 -9.09 20.94
CA ARG A 30 25.02 -8.97 21.39
C ARG A 30 24.53 -10.14 22.23
N TYR A 31 24.97 -11.36 21.92
CA TYR A 31 24.44 -12.59 22.50
C TYR A 31 25.54 -13.40 23.19
N SER A 32 25.14 -14.08 24.27
CA SER A 32 25.90 -15.15 24.91
C SER A 32 25.02 -16.39 25.02
N VAL A 33 25.51 -17.55 24.58
CA VAL A 33 24.76 -18.81 24.56
C VAL A 33 25.52 -19.87 25.33
N ALA A 34 24.93 -20.35 26.44
CA ALA A 34 25.49 -21.41 27.25
C ALA A 34 24.60 -22.67 27.19
N PRO A 35 25.17 -23.89 27.25
CA PRO A 35 24.40 -25.09 27.54
C PRO A 35 23.61 -24.93 28.86
N ALA A 36 22.39 -25.45 28.90
CA ALA A 36 21.53 -25.51 30.07
C ALA A 36 21.03 -26.95 30.29
N ALA A 37 20.38 -27.20 31.43
CA ALA A 37 19.78 -28.51 31.72
C ALA A 37 18.69 -28.89 30.71
N ASP A 38 18.33 -30.17 30.67
CA ASP A 38 17.23 -30.72 29.86
C ASP A 38 17.34 -30.46 28.36
N GLY A 39 18.55 -30.57 27.80
CA GLY A 39 18.77 -30.40 26.36
C GLY A 39 18.51 -28.98 25.86
N ALA A 40 18.70 -27.97 26.72
CA ALA A 40 18.44 -26.58 26.41
C ALA A 40 19.71 -25.74 26.32
N VAL A 41 19.54 -24.51 25.85
CA VAL A 41 20.54 -23.44 25.90
C VAL A 41 19.96 -22.20 26.57
N GLN A 42 20.78 -21.51 27.33
CA GLN A 42 20.48 -20.19 27.85
C GLN A 42 20.99 -19.14 26.88
N LEU A 43 20.09 -18.48 26.14
CA LEU A 43 20.39 -17.34 25.29
C LEU A 43 20.28 -16.06 26.10
N THR A 44 21.41 -15.39 26.33
CA THR A 44 21.46 -14.07 26.98
C THR A 44 21.69 -13.01 25.92
N ALA A 45 20.70 -12.14 25.71
CA ALA A 45 20.86 -10.95 24.89
C ALA A 45 21.19 -9.75 25.77
N LYS A 46 22.13 -8.91 25.33
CA LYS A 46 22.61 -7.74 26.08
C LYS A 46 21.49 -6.79 26.56
N ASP A 47 20.42 -6.67 25.78
CA ASP A 47 19.29 -5.78 26.03
C ASP A 47 18.01 -6.50 26.50
N ALA A 48 17.95 -7.84 26.43
CA ALA A 48 16.74 -8.60 26.71
C ALA A 48 16.88 -9.60 27.88
N GLY A 49 18.05 -9.70 28.50
CA GLY A 49 18.31 -10.68 29.55
C GLY A 49 18.42 -12.11 29.02
N SER A 50 18.25 -13.09 29.90
CA SER A 50 18.50 -14.50 29.62
C SER A 50 17.22 -15.30 29.44
N TRP A 51 17.13 -16.06 28.34
CA TRP A 51 15.97 -16.87 27.96
C TRP A 51 16.40 -18.29 27.60
N THR A 52 15.58 -19.27 27.99
CA THR A 52 15.85 -20.68 27.73
C THR A 52 15.23 -21.10 26.40
N PHE A 53 16.04 -21.55 25.46
CA PHE A 53 15.61 -22.19 24.22
C PHE A 53 15.98 -23.68 24.27
N ARG A 54 15.03 -24.57 24.02
CA ARG A 54 15.22 -26.02 24.11
C ARG A 54 15.56 -26.62 22.75
N GLY A 55 16.31 -27.72 22.73
CA GLY A 55 16.41 -28.58 21.55
C GLY A 55 15.15 -29.41 21.32
N ASP A 56 13.97 -28.79 21.35
CA ASP A 56 12.69 -29.47 21.15
C ASP A 56 12.25 -29.31 19.69
N PHE A 57 11.99 -30.45 19.05
CA PHE A 57 11.51 -30.56 17.69
C PHE A 57 10.27 -31.46 17.62
N VAL A 58 9.52 -31.31 16.54
CA VAL A 58 8.49 -32.25 16.12
C VAL A 58 8.80 -32.73 14.71
N VAL A 59 8.66 -34.03 14.45
CA VAL A 59 8.79 -34.59 13.10
C VAL A 59 7.42 -35.09 12.66
N LEU A 60 6.92 -34.55 11.56
CA LEU A 60 5.72 -34.99 10.88
C LEU A 60 6.13 -35.97 9.79
N MET A 61 5.51 -37.14 9.75
CA MET A 61 5.79 -38.18 8.76
C MET A 61 4.51 -38.69 8.12
N ALA A 62 4.31 -38.40 6.83
CA ALA A 62 3.21 -38.96 6.05
C ALA A 62 3.72 -40.06 5.11
N THR A 63 3.03 -41.21 5.11
CA THR A 63 3.34 -42.33 4.19
C THR A 63 2.62 -42.20 2.84
N VAL A 64 1.64 -41.30 2.75
CA VAL A 64 0.87 -40.95 1.55
C VAL A 64 0.95 -39.44 1.30
N ASP A 65 0.78 -39.01 0.06
CA ASP A 65 1.00 -37.61 -0.33
C ASP A 65 -0.02 -36.75 0.39
N PRO A 66 0.39 -35.81 1.26
CA PRO A 66 -0.55 -34.99 2.00
C PRO A 66 -1.16 -33.89 1.12
N LYS A 67 -0.75 -33.78 -0.16
CA LYS A 67 -1.30 -32.90 -1.21
C LYS A 67 -1.64 -31.50 -0.69
N PRO A 68 -0.63 -30.72 -0.27
CA PRO A 68 -0.84 -29.39 0.29
C PRO A 68 -1.52 -28.47 -0.73
N ALA A 69 -2.45 -27.63 -0.27
CA ALA A 69 -3.14 -26.65 -1.11
C ALA A 69 -3.71 -25.49 -0.27
N MET A 70 -3.80 -24.30 -0.88
CA MET A 70 -4.46 -23.15 -0.27
C MET A 70 -5.98 -23.29 -0.31
N ARG A 71 -6.67 -22.93 0.77
CA ARG A 71 -8.15 -22.92 0.89
C ARG A 71 -8.64 -21.69 1.66
N PRO A 72 -9.88 -21.24 1.44
CA PRO A 72 -10.50 -20.20 2.24
C PRO A 72 -10.59 -20.62 3.72
N GLY A 73 -10.02 -19.80 4.60
CA GLY A 73 -10.15 -19.98 6.05
C GLY A 73 -11.54 -19.59 6.54
N ASN A 74 -12.02 -20.27 7.57
CA ASN A 74 -13.26 -19.89 8.26
C ASN A 74 -12.98 -18.87 9.37
N ILE A 75 -12.33 -17.76 9.03
CA ILE A 75 -12.02 -16.68 9.98
C ILE A 75 -13.17 -15.66 9.93
N PRO A 76 -13.86 -15.41 11.06
CA PRO A 76 -15.00 -14.50 11.07
C PRO A 76 -14.66 -13.11 10.53
N ARG A 77 -15.50 -12.59 9.62
CA ARG A 77 -15.43 -11.24 9.03
C ARG A 77 -14.16 -10.89 8.24
N VAL A 78 -13.29 -11.85 7.96
CA VAL A 78 -12.06 -11.63 7.19
C VAL A 78 -11.94 -12.64 6.06
N SER A 79 -11.64 -12.15 4.86
CA SER A 79 -11.21 -13.01 3.76
C SER A 79 -9.72 -13.31 3.92
N TYR A 80 -9.37 -14.59 4.08
CA TYR A 80 -8.00 -15.03 4.26
C TYR A 80 -7.85 -16.49 3.81
N ASN A 81 -6.76 -16.79 3.11
CA ASN A 81 -6.49 -18.13 2.60
C ASN A 81 -5.41 -18.82 3.45
N LEU A 82 -5.64 -20.09 3.77
CA LEU A 82 -4.79 -20.93 4.61
C LEU A 82 -4.26 -22.11 3.81
N VAL A 83 -3.01 -22.53 4.07
CA VAL A 83 -2.53 -23.83 3.59
C VAL A 83 -3.24 -24.95 4.34
N THR A 84 -3.54 -26.04 3.62
CA THR A 84 -4.22 -27.22 4.15
C THR A 84 -3.61 -28.49 3.59
N TRP A 85 -3.81 -29.61 4.28
CA TRP A 85 -3.35 -30.94 3.86
C TRP A 85 -4.49 -31.95 3.87
N GLN A 86 -4.46 -32.91 2.94
CA GLN A 86 -5.31 -34.09 3.00
C GLN A 86 -4.91 -34.95 4.19
N THR A 87 -5.88 -35.40 4.98
CA THR A 87 -5.65 -36.26 6.13
C THR A 87 -6.78 -37.29 6.28
N PRO A 88 -6.46 -38.55 6.61
CA PRO A 88 -7.46 -39.57 6.91
C PRO A 88 -8.15 -39.34 8.26
N ALA A 89 -7.59 -38.49 9.13
CA ALA A 89 -8.23 -38.09 10.37
C ALA A 89 -9.54 -37.33 10.08
N LYS A 90 -10.58 -37.51 10.92
CA LYS A 90 -11.82 -36.73 10.80
C LYS A 90 -11.48 -35.24 10.79
N SER A 91 -11.74 -34.57 9.67
CA SER A 91 -11.47 -33.14 9.51
C SER A 91 -12.18 -32.36 10.61
N GLY A 92 -11.45 -31.52 11.34
CA GLY A 92 -12.05 -30.45 12.14
C GLY A 92 -12.67 -29.41 11.20
N GLY A 93 -13.80 -29.75 10.57
CA GLY A 93 -14.41 -28.99 9.47
C GLY A 93 -14.75 -27.54 9.79
N ALA A 94 -14.75 -27.15 11.08
CA ALA A 94 -14.99 -25.78 11.52
C ALA A 94 -13.90 -24.76 11.12
N ALA A 95 -12.69 -25.20 10.73
CA ALA A 95 -11.59 -24.32 10.37
C ALA A 95 -11.62 -23.79 8.93
N LEU A 96 -12.32 -24.50 8.04
CA LEU A 96 -12.34 -24.24 6.60
C LEU A 96 -13.74 -23.83 6.16
N LYS A 97 -13.80 -22.83 5.28
CA LYS A 97 -15.08 -22.37 4.74
C LYS A 97 -15.35 -23.10 3.43
N SER A 98 -16.47 -23.82 3.35
CA SER A 98 -17.02 -24.19 2.05
C SER A 98 -17.59 -22.93 1.41
N VAL A 99 -16.92 -22.42 0.38
CA VAL A 99 -17.39 -21.23 -0.32
C VAL A 99 -18.35 -21.68 -1.40
N LYS A 100 -19.65 -21.42 -1.20
CA LYS A 100 -20.61 -21.45 -2.30
C LYS A 100 -20.51 -20.10 -3.00
N ARG A 101 -19.91 -20.07 -4.18
CA ARG A 101 -19.75 -18.86 -4.99
C ARG A 101 -21.10 -18.16 -5.16
N SER A 102 -21.21 -16.90 -4.76
CA SER A 102 -22.25 -16.03 -5.32
C SER A 102 -21.74 -15.52 -6.67
N ASN A 103 -22.64 -15.25 -7.61
CA ASN A 103 -22.26 -14.68 -8.91
C ASN A 103 -21.58 -13.29 -8.77
N GLU A 104 -21.54 -12.70 -7.57
CA GLU A 104 -20.90 -11.43 -7.27
C GLU A 104 -19.40 -11.55 -6.97
N GLN A 105 -18.91 -12.75 -6.61
CA GLN A 105 -17.50 -13.00 -6.25
C GLN A 105 -16.66 -13.35 -7.48
N GLY A 106 -16.02 -12.33 -8.05
CA GLY A 106 -15.08 -12.45 -9.17
C GLY A 106 -14.21 -11.19 -9.31
N GLY A 107 -12.97 -11.37 -9.74
CA GLY A 107 -12.03 -10.27 -9.92
C GLY A 107 -10.58 -10.74 -9.93
N ASP A 108 -9.68 -9.84 -10.31
CA ASP A 108 -8.24 -10.05 -10.22
C ASP A 108 -7.80 -10.42 -8.79
N GLY A 109 -6.87 -11.36 -8.67
CA GLY A 109 -6.31 -11.81 -7.38
C GLY A 109 -7.12 -12.92 -6.68
N PHE A 110 -8.33 -13.23 -7.15
CA PHE A 110 -9.14 -14.35 -6.67
C PHE A 110 -8.87 -15.62 -7.51
N ASP A 111 -8.22 -16.61 -6.90
CA ASP A 111 -7.86 -17.87 -7.57
C ASP A 111 -8.94 -18.94 -7.39
N ASP A 112 -9.58 -19.34 -8.49
CA ASP A 112 -10.64 -20.36 -8.50
C ASP A 112 -10.15 -21.70 -7.93
N ARG A 113 -8.85 -22.05 -8.06
CA ARG A 113 -8.28 -23.29 -7.48
C ARG A 113 -8.30 -23.29 -5.94
N ILE A 114 -8.35 -22.09 -5.35
CA ILE A 114 -8.47 -21.88 -3.92
C ILE A 114 -9.95 -21.86 -3.54
N LEU A 115 -10.72 -20.97 -4.18
CA LEU A 115 -12.12 -20.70 -3.83
C LEU A 115 -13.05 -21.90 -4.07
N ASP A 116 -12.85 -22.63 -5.18
CA ASP A 116 -13.65 -23.81 -5.55
C ASP A 116 -13.01 -25.13 -5.06
N GLY A 117 -11.88 -25.03 -4.35
CA GLY A 117 -11.13 -26.20 -3.92
C GLY A 117 -11.85 -27.02 -2.84
N ASP A 118 -11.86 -28.35 -2.99
CA ASP A 118 -12.48 -29.25 -1.99
C ASP A 118 -11.83 -29.05 -0.61
N THR A 119 -12.68 -28.86 0.40
CA THR A 119 -12.31 -28.67 1.81
C THR A 119 -12.54 -29.92 2.66
N ARG A 120 -13.18 -30.97 2.12
CA ARG A 120 -13.45 -32.22 2.83
C ARG A 120 -12.17 -33.03 3.04
N GLN A 121 -12.08 -33.70 4.19
CA GLN A 121 -10.91 -34.52 4.56
C GLN A 121 -9.59 -33.74 4.50
N ARG A 122 -9.65 -32.43 4.77
CA ARG A 122 -8.48 -31.57 4.89
C ARG A 122 -8.40 -30.94 6.27
N THR A 123 -7.20 -30.60 6.69
CA THR A 123 -6.92 -29.83 7.90
C THR A 123 -6.06 -28.61 7.59
N ALA A 124 -6.29 -27.50 8.29
CA ALA A 124 -5.42 -26.32 8.31
C ALA A 124 -4.49 -26.29 9.53
N ASP A 125 -4.66 -27.23 10.46
CA ASP A 125 -3.76 -27.40 11.61
C ASP A 125 -2.57 -28.26 11.20
N VAL A 126 -1.37 -27.66 11.23
CA VAL A 126 -0.13 -28.35 10.81
C VAL A 126 0.11 -29.63 11.63
N PHE A 127 -0.20 -29.66 12.92
CA PHE A 127 0.02 -30.84 13.77
C PHE A 127 -0.97 -31.98 13.50
N ALA A 128 -2.06 -31.70 12.81
CA ALA A 128 -3.03 -32.72 12.37
C ALA A 128 -2.79 -33.19 10.93
N ALA A 129 -1.81 -32.61 10.23
CA ALA A 129 -1.55 -32.90 8.82
C ALA A 129 -0.93 -34.30 8.60
N ALA A 130 -0.21 -34.83 9.60
CA ALA A 130 0.39 -36.16 9.59
C ALA A 130 0.65 -36.64 11.03
N PRO A 131 0.90 -37.95 11.26
CA PRO A 131 1.45 -38.43 12.53
C PRO A 131 2.69 -37.61 12.96
N THR A 132 2.70 -37.23 14.24
CA THR A 132 3.74 -36.39 14.86
C THR A 132 4.58 -37.20 15.85
N THR A 133 5.89 -37.04 15.78
CA THR A 133 6.84 -37.55 16.77
C THR A 133 7.51 -36.37 17.45
N GLN A 134 7.38 -36.25 18.77
CA GLN A 134 8.15 -35.28 19.54
C GLN A 134 9.59 -35.78 19.71
N VAL A 135 10.56 -34.90 19.45
CA VAL A 135 11.98 -35.19 19.55
C VAL A 135 12.61 -34.14 20.45
N ARG A 136 12.97 -34.54 21.66
CA ARG A 136 13.60 -33.67 22.66
C ARG A 136 15.08 -34.00 22.78
N ALA A 137 15.92 -32.98 22.79
CA ALA A 137 17.33 -33.15 23.07
C ALA A 137 17.54 -33.66 24.51
N THR A 138 18.41 -34.63 24.68
CA THR A 138 18.76 -35.21 25.99
C THR A 138 19.94 -34.48 26.63
N ALA A 139 20.80 -33.87 25.82
CA ALA A 139 21.95 -33.10 26.27
C ALA A 139 22.37 -32.08 25.21
N VAL A 140 23.12 -31.05 25.65
CA VAL A 140 23.82 -30.11 24.77
C VAL A 140 25.29 -30.11 25.14
N THR A 141 26.16 -30.38 24.16
CA THR A 141 27.61 -30.42 24.35
C THR A 141 28.30 -29.35 23.50
N ARG A 142 29.30 -28.68 24.05
CA ARG A 142 30.14 -27.75 23.29
C ARG A 142 31.18 -28.52 22.48
N GLU A 143 31.22 -28.29 21.18
CA GLU A 143 32.20 -28.83 20.24
C GLU A 143 32.84 -27.65 19.48
N GLY A 144 33.97 -27.15 19.98
CA GLY A 144 34.63 -25.95 19.43
C GLY A 144 33.74 -24.70 19.55
N ASP A 145 33.39 -24.12 18.39
CA ASP A 145 32.56 -22.91 18.28
C ASP A 145 31.06 -23.22 18.04
N ALA A 146 30.67 -24.45 18.35
CA ALA A 146 29.31 -24.94 18.18
C ALA A 146 28.79 -25.64 19.44
N LEU A 147 27.46 -25.57 19.64
CA LEU A 147 26.74 -26.35 20.64
C LEU A 147 25.93 -27.43 19.92
N ARG A 148 26.20 -28.70 20.19
CA ARG A 148 25.54 -29.84 19.56
C ARG A 148 24.46 -30.40 20.47
N PHE A 149 23.28 -30.62 19.91
CA PHE A 149 22.16 -31.25 20.60
C PHE A 149 22.20 -32.76 20.37
N ALA A 150 22.14 -33.53 21.45
CA ALA A 150 22.05 -34.99 21.42
C ALA A 150 20.58 -35.41 21.42
N PHE A 151 20.21 -36.33 20.53
CA PHE A 151 18.86 -36.87 20.43
C PHE A 151 18.87 -38.38 20.59
N ALA A 152 17.80 -38.94 21.15
CA ALA A 152 17.59 -40.37 21.16
C ALA A 152 17.42 -40.90 19.72
N GLU A 153 17.89 -42.11 19.46
CA GLU A 153 17.69 -42.75 18.17
C GLU A 153 16.20 -43.03 17.91
N HIS A 154 15.75 -42.81 16.67
CA HIS A 154 14.41 -43.14 16.23
C HIS A 154 14.44 -44.19 15.11
N ALA A 155 13.40 -45.01 15.01
CA ALA A 155 13.34 -46.11 14.04
C ALA A 155 13.22 -45.60 12.58
N ASP A 156 12.47 -44.52 12.37
CA ASP A 156 12.17 -44.02 11.01
C ASP A 156 13.13 -42.94 10.49
N PHE A 157 13.95 -42.32 11.35
CA PHE A 157 14.86 -41.23 10.99
C PHE A 157 15.96 -41.00 12.04
N THR A 158 16.97 -40.23 11.68
CA THR A 158 17.95 -39.61 12.59
C THR A 158 17.81 -38.10 12.52
N LEU A 159 17.84 -37.42 13.66
CA LEU A 159 17.88 -35.95 13.75
C LEU A 159 19.21 -35.51 14.38
N ALA A 160 19.86 -34.54 13.76
CA ALA A 160 21.00 -33.83 14.32
C ALA A 160 20.69 -32.33 14.34
N ALA A 161 21.14 -31.62 15.37
CA ALA A 161 21.04 -30.17 15.43
C ALA A 161 22.25 -29.56 16.11
N THR A 162 22.68 -28.42 15.59
CA THR A 162 23.86 -27.69 16.03
C THR A 162 23.54 -26.21 16.05
N LEU A 163 23.88 -25.55 17.15
CA LEU A 163 23.80 -24.10 17.30
C LEU A 163 25.19 -23.49 17.16
N THR A 164 25.33 -22.49 16.30
CA THR A 164 26.53 -21.66 16.17
C THR A 164 26.17 -20.20 16.42
N LEU A 165 27.17 -19.40 16.77
CA LEU A 165 26.98 -17.97 16.98
C LEU A 165 27.90 -17.19 16.04
N PRO A 166 27.36 -16.53 15.00
CA PRO A 166 28.19 -15.74 14.09
C PRO A 166 28.79 -14.52 14.81
N PRO A 167 29.91 -13.97 14.31
CA PRO A 167 30.55 -12.80 14.89
C PRO A 167 29.67 -11.54 14.76
N GLY A 168 30.09 -10.46 15.42
CA GLY A 168 29.35 -9.19 15.42
C GLY A 168 28.13 -9.28 16.32
N ASP A 169 27.01 -8.72 15.89
CA ASP A 169 25.77 -8.69 16.66
C ASP A 169 24.76 -9.79 16.28
N ALA A 170 25.07 -10.63 15.29
CA ALA A 170 24.14 -11.55 14.62
C ALA A 170 23.45 -12.56 15.55
N GLU A 171 22.21 -12.93 15.21
CA GLU A 171 21.43 -13.93 15.94
C GLU A 171 22.06 -15.33 15.86
N PRO A 172 22.01 -16.13 16.94
CA PRO A 172 22.41 -17.54 16.92
C PRO A 172 21.74 -18.32 15.79
N ILE A 173 22.51 -19.15 15.09
CA ILE A 173 22.03 -20.06 14.05
C ILE A 173 21.81 -21.42 14.68
N LEU A 174 20.59 -21.94 14.65
CA LEU A 174 20.31 -23.34 14.91
C LEU A 174 20.09 -24.06 13.57
N ALA A 175 21.05 -24.89 13.17
CA ALA A 175 20.95 -25.74 12.00
C ALA A 175 20.51 -27.13 12.42
N PHE A 176 19.56 -27.73 11.70
CA PHE A 176 19.19 -29.13 11.89
C PHE A 176 19.29 -29.92 10.59
N THR A 177 19.50 -31.23 10.73
CA THR A 177 19.52 -32.19 9.64
C THR A 177 18.68 -33.40 10.01
N LEU A 178 17.69 -33.72 9.18
CA LEU A 178 16.93 -34.97 9.26
C LEU A 178 17.42 -35.93 8.19
N THR A 179 17.83 -37.14 8.59
CA THR A 179 18.20 -38.23 7.70
C THR A 179 17.16 -39.36 7.82
N PRO A 180 16.31 -39.57 6.81
CA PRO A 180 15.32 -40.63 6.83
C PRO A 180 15.95 -42.02 6.83
N LYS A 181 15.31 -42.96 7.51
CA LYS A 181 15.60 -44.41 7.44
C LYS A 181 14.56 -45.16 6.60
N ARG A 182 13.49 -44.49 6.18
CA ARG A 182 12.44 -45.00 5.29
C ARG A 182 11.97 -43.94 4.30
N ALA A 183 11.31 -44.38 3.22
CA ALA A 183 10.68 -43.47 2.29
C ALA A 183 9.35 -42.92 2.86
N ALA A 184 9.20 -41.60 2.89
CA ALA A 184 8.00 -40.89 3.34
C ALA A 184 8.07 -39.40 2.95
N TRP A 185 7.01 -38.64 3.24
CA TRP A 185 7.05 -37.18 3.30
C TRP A 185 7.34 -36.73 4.73
N PHE A 186 8.37 -35.93 4.91
CA PHE A 186 8.80 -35.42 6.21
C PHE A 186 8.58 -33.91 6.31
N SER A 187 8.36 -33.43 7.53
CA SER A 187 8.50 -32.02 7.93
C SER A 187 9.02 -31.95 9.35
N VAL A 188 10.02 -31.11 9.60
CA VAL A 188 10.60 -30.91 10.94
C VAL A 188 10.17 -29.54 11.45
N GLY A 189 9.43 -29.51 12.55
CA GLY A 189 9.08 -28.29 13.27
C GLY A 189 10.06 -28.05 14.41
N TYR A 190 10.69 -26.87 14.46
CA TYR A 190 11.36 -26.42 15.68
C TYR A 190 10.33 -25.84 16.65
N THR A 191 10.25 -26.42 17.85
CA THR A 191 9.27 -26.08 18.91
C THR A 191 9.96 -25.82 20.25
N GLY A 192 11.19 -25.31 20.19
CA GLY A 192 12.05 -25.09 21.35
C GLY A 192 12.03 -23.68 21.95
N ALA A 193 11.35 -22.72 21.31
CA ALA A 193 11.22 -21.37 21.83
C ALA A 193 10.35 -21.32 23.10
N PRO A 194 10.52 -20.32 23.99
CA PRO A 194 9.61 -20.10 25.12
C PRO A 194 8.13 -20.01 24.69
N ALA A 195 7.26 -20.64 25.48
CA ALA A 195 5.81 -20.67 25.25
C ALA A 195 5.07 -19.95 26.37
N PHE A 196 4.03 -19.19 26.01
CA PHE A 196 3.25 -18.38 26.96
C PHE A 196 1.74 -18.53 26.69
N ALA A 197 0.91 -18.29 27.70
CA ALA A 197 -0.52 -18.15 27.43
C ALA A 197 -0.76 -16.86 26.63
N ALA A 198 -1.58 -16.92 25.57
CA ALA A 198 -1.82 -15.76 24.70
C ALA A 198 -2.38 -14.54 25.45
N ALA A 199 -3.13 -14.77 26.54
CA ALA A 199 -3.66 -13.72 27.40
C ALA A 199 -2.57 -12.91 28.13
N GLU A 200 -1.44 -13.53 28.45
CA GLU A 200 -0.32 -12.95 29.20
C GLU A 200 0.61 -12.10 28.34
N LEU A 201 0.66 -12.36 27.03
CA LEU A 201 1.54 -11.63 26.11
C LEU A 201 1.09 -10.19 25.92
N ALA A 202 1.99 -9.22 25.88
CA ALA A 202 1.65 -7.86 25.47
C ALA A 202 1.24 -7.81 23.99
N GLU A 203 1.94 -8.57 23.16
CA GLU A 203 1.77 -8.62 21.70
C GLU A 203 2.28 -9.96 21.17
N SER A 204 1.74 -10.38 20.03
CA SER A 204 2.21 -11.55 19.28
C SER A 204 2.15 -11.29 17.79
N TRP A 205 2.99 -11.97 17.02
CA TRP A 205 3.04 -11.78 15.58
C TRP A 205 3.36 -13.03 14.78
N GLN A 206 2.56 -13.26 13.75
CA GLN A 206 2.80 -14.13 12.61
C GLN A 206 2.45 -13.30 11.36
N PRO A 207 3.10 -13.50 10.19
CA PRO A 207 2.94 -12.58 9.08
C PRO A 207 1.48 -12.31 8.66
N PHE A 208 1.24 -11.09 8.18
CA PHE A 208 -0.06 -10.51 7.85
C PHE A 208 -1.00 -10.29 9.03
N ILE A 209 -2.13 -10.98 9.11
CA ILE A 209 -3.28 -10.56 9.93
C ILE A 209 -3.14 -10.86 11.42
N TRP A 210 -2.15 -11.66 11.80
CA TRP A 210 -1.88 -12.08 13.17
C TRP A 210 -0.95 -11.07 13.85
N GLN A 211 -1.50 -9.93 14.27
CA GLN A 211 -0.75 -8.84 14.89
C GLN A 211 -1.41 -8.39 16.19
N GLY A 212 -0.64 -7.77 17.08
CA GLY A 212 -1.18 -7.31 18.35
C GLY A 212 -1.64 -8.50 19.20
N LYS A 213 -2.90 -8.45 19.62
CA LYS A 213 -3.57 -9.50 20.39
C LYS A 213 -4.41 -10.45 19.52
N ARG A 214 -4.40 -10.31 18.20
CA ARG A 214 -5.09 -11.21 17.27
C ARG A 214 -4.29 -12.50 17.14
N PHE A 215 -4.70 -13.51 17.90
CA PHE A 215 -4.00 -14.79 17.97
C PHE A 215 -4.75 -15.86 17.16
N PRO A 216 -4.06 -16.68 16.35
CA PRO A 216 -4.72 -17.75 15.60
C PRO A 216 -5.39 -18.75 16.55
N ASP A 217 -6.56 -19.26 16.18
CA ASP A 217 -7.31 -20.24 16.98
C ASP A 217 -6.80 -21.68 16.81
N ARG A 218 -5.99 -21.91 15.78
CA ARG A 218 -5.32 -23.19 15.45
C ARG A 218 -3.89 -22.96 15.02
N SER A 219 -3.14 -24.04 14.86
CA SER A 219 -1.73 -24.01 14.44
C SER A 219 -1.63 -23.78 12.93
N TYR A 220 -2.06 -22.61 12.45
CA TYR A 220 -1.98 -22.22 11.05
C TYR A 220 -0.53 -21.96 10.64
N LEU A 221 -0.12 -22.58 9.54
CA LEU A 221 1.19 -22.36 8.94
C LEU A 221 1.10 -21.22 7.92
N THR A 222 1.94 -20.20 8.04
CA THR A 222 2.19 -19.23 6.96
C THR A 222 3.41 -19.68 6.17
N LEU A 223 3.21 -20.07 4.90
CA LEU A 223 4.31 -20.53 4.04
C LEU A 223 5.25 -19.37 3.65
N ALA A 224 6.50 -19.71 3.30
CA ALA A 224 7.56 -18.74 3.04
C ALA A 224 7.18 -17.66 2.00
N PHE A 225 6.47 -18.01 0.92
CA PHE A 225 6.05 -17.04 -0.09
C PHE A 225 5.05 -15.98 0.43
N GLN A 226 4.39 -16.21 1.57
CA GLN A 226 3.47 -15.30 2.24
C GLN A 226 4.12 -14.58 3.43
N CYS A 227 5.42 -14.74 3.64
CA CYS A 227 6.09 -14.12 4.77
C CYS A 227 6.62 -12.73 4.38
N SER A 228 5.96 -11.67 4.83
CA SER A 228 6.48 -10.29 4.73
C SER A 228 7.88 -10.17 5.36
N LEU A 229 8.07 -10.89 6.48
CA LEU A 229 9.35 -11.29 7.05
C LEU A 229 9.18 -12.74 7.56
N PRO A 230 10.12 -13.68 7.36
CA PRO A 230 9.93 -15.11 7.67
C PRO A 230 10.13 -15.47 9.15
N ALA A 231 9.44 -14.74 10.02
CA ALA A 231 9.58 -14.82 11.48
C ALA A 231 8.23 -15.00 12.18
N THR A 232 8.29 -15.41 13.44
CA THR A 232 7.19 -15.28 14.41
C THR A 232 7.71 -14.68 15.70
N PHE A 233 6.89 -13.88 16.38
CA PHE A 233 7.28 -13.16 17.59
C PHE A 233 6.24 -13.29 18.70
N VAL A 234 6.73 -13.30 19.94
CA VAL A 234 5.94 -13.10 21.15
C VAL A 234 6.59 -12.02 22.01
N ARG A 235 5.79 -11.14 22.60
CA ARG A 235 6.26 -10.07 23.48
C ARG A 235 5.75 -10.25 24.90
N THR A 236 6.68 -10.31 25.85
CA THR A 236 6.41 -10.32 27.29
C THR A 236 7.10 -9.13 27.95
N GLY A 237 6.32 -8.25 28.58
CA GLY A 237 6.80 -6.95 29.06
C GLY A 237 7.47 -6.14 27.94
N ASN A 238 8.75 -5.80 28.13
CA ASN A 238 9.55 -5.08 27.12
C ASN A 238 10.47 -5.99 26.30
N VAL A 239 10.30 -7.31 26.36
CA VAL A 239 11.13 -8.26 25.61
C VAL A 239 10.31 -8.94 24.52
N THR A 240 10.86 -8.97 23.32
CA THR A 240 10.35 -9.74 22.19
C THR A 240 11.27 -10.93 21.91
N LEU A 241 10.65 -12.11 21.80
CA LEU A 241 11.31 -13.38 21.49
C LEU A 241 10.80 -13.87 20.13
N GLY A 242 11.66 -14.52 19.36
CA GLY A 242 11.26 -15.00 18.05
C GLY A 242 12.10 -16.13 17.49
N VAL A 243 11.55 -16.72 16.42
CA VAL A 243 12.25 -17.65 15.54
C VAL A 243 12.03 -17.16 14.12
N VAL A 244 13.11 -17.06 13.36
CA VAL A 244 13.11 -16.58 11.96
C VAL A 244 13.93 -17.53 11.09
N ALA A 245 13.51 -17.75 9.85
CA ALA A 245 14.30 -18.54 8.92
C ALA A 245 15.60 -17.79 8.59
N ASP A 246 16.70 -18.51 8.39
CA ASP A 246 17.91 -17.87 7.89
C ASP A 246 17.69 -17.30 6.47
N ALA A 247 18.31 -16.18 6.14
CA ALA A 247 18.09 -15.50 4.86
C ALA A 247 18.46 -16.38 3.65
N ASP A 248 19.38 -17.33 3.81
CA ASP A 248 19.77 -18.25 2.74
C ASP A 248 18.68 -19.31 2.44
N GLU A 249 17.71 -19.50 3.34
CA GLU A 249 16.63 -20.48 3.16
C GLU A 249 15.49 -19.97 2.25
N LEU A 250 15.49 -18.67 1.94
CA LEU A 250 14.52 -18.00 1.06
C LEU A 250 15.27 -17.21 -0.04
N PRO A 251 15.69 -17.86 -1.14
CA PRO A 251 16.43 -17.19 -2.20
C PRO A 251 15.57 -16.16 -2.95
N PHE A 252 16.22 -15.14 -3.53
CA PHE A 252 15.56 -14.10 -4.32
C PHE A 252 15.01 -14.59 -5.68
N SER A 253 15.71 -15.56 -6.27
CA SER A 253 15.39 -16.17 -7.56
C SER A 253 15.51 -17.71 -7.44
N PRO A 254 14.55 -18.50 -7.97
CA PRO A 254 13.30 -18.05 -8.59
C PRO A 254 12.40 -17.29 -7.61
N LEU A 255 11.41 -16.55 -8.14
CA LEU A 255 10.42 -15.85 -7.34
C LEU A 255 9.79 -16.81 -6.30
N PRO A 256 9.60 -16.39 -5.03
CA PRO A 256 8.90 -17.21 -4.04
C PRO A 256 7.47 -17.53 -4.48
N LEU A 257 7.10 -18.80 -4.45
CA LEU A 257 5.80 -19.34 -4.83
C LEU A 257 5.37 -20.42 -3.82
N PHE A 258 4.11 -20.84 -3.90
CA PHE A 258 3.61 -21.96 -3.09
C PHE A 258 4.47 -23.22 -3.32
N ASP A 259 4.69 -23.60 -4.58
CA ASP A 259 5.32 -24.88 -4.94
C ASP A 259 6.81 -24.97 -4.57
N ASN A 260 7.51 -23.83 -4.47
CA ASN A 260 8.93 -23.78 -4.09
C ASN A 260 9.16 -23.30 -2.65
N SER A 261 8.11 -23.11 -1.86
CA SER A 261 8.24 -22.74 -0.46
C SER A 261 8.83 -23.90 0.34
N ARG A 262 10.10 -23.73 0.76
CA ARG A 262 10.83 -24.73 1.53
C ARG A 262 10.35 -24.86 2.97
N PHE A 263 9.67 -23.85 3.52
CA PHE A 263 9.27 -23.83 4.93
C PHE A 263 7.98 -23.03 5.14
N GLY A 264 7.47 -23.07 6.37
CA GLY A 264 6.48 -22.12 6.87
C GLY A 264 6.68 -21.82 8.36
N VAL A 265 6.06 -20.75 8.83
CA VAL A 265 6.14 -20.28 10.23
C VAL A 265 4.78 -20.40 10.91
N ALA A 266 4.76 -20.70 12.20
CA ALA A 266 3.54 -20.84 12.98
C ALA A 266 3.76 -20.34 14.42
N LEU A 267 2.69 -19.86 15.05
CA LEU A 267 2.78 -19.22 16.37
C LEU A 267 1.99 -19.95 17.48
N ARG A 268 0.99 -20.78 17.13
CA ARG A 268 0.20 -21.53 18.13
C ARG A 268 0.66 -22.98 18.20
N ASN A 269 1.07 -23.43 19.38
CA ASN A 269 1.48 -24.82 19.59
C ASN A 269 0.27 -25.75 19.91
N PRO A 270 0.46 -27.07 20.03
CA PRO A 270 -0.63 -28.02 20.31
C PRO A 270 -1.33 -27.79 21.65
N ALA A 271 -0.63 -27.23 22.64
CA ALA A 271 -1.20 -26.86 23.93
C ALA A 271 -2.04 -25.56 23.87
N GLY A 272 -2.08 -24.89 22.71
CA GLY A 272 -2.77 -23.62 22.52
C GLY A 272 -2.02 -22.40 23.05
N GLN A 273 -0.75 -22.58 23.42
CA GLN A 273 0.13 -21.49 23.84
C GLN A 273 0.75 -20.80 22.63
N ALA A 274 1.11 -19.53 22.82
CA ALA A 274 1.87 -18.75 21.87
C ALA A 274 3.35 -19.12 21.98
N GLN A 275 3.90 -19.67 20.91
CA GLN A 275 5.25 -20.18 20.81
C GLN A 275 5.76 -19.97 19.38
N PRO A 276 6.84 -19.19 19.16
CA PRO A 276 7.44 -19.05 17.84
C PRO A 276 7.96 -20.38 17.29
N MET A 277 7.54 -20.77 16.08
CA MET A 277 7.89 -22.05 15.45
C MET A 277 8.14 -21.91 13.94
N ILE A 278 8.96 -22.81 13.41
CA ILE A 278 9.21 -22.97 11.97
C ILE A 278 9.17 -24.45 11.60
N PHE A 279 8.54 -24.76 10.47
CA PHE A 279 8.45 -26.10 9.90
C PHE A 279 9.17 -26.16 8.56
N ALA A 280 10.17 -27.05 8.43
CA ALA A 280 10.91 -27.28 7.20
C ALA A 280 11.31 -28.77 7.03
N PRO A 281 11.17 -29.37 5.84
CA PRO A 281 10.54 -28.77 4.67
C PRO A 281 9.03 -28.57 4.91
N ALA A 282 8.36 -27.73 4.13
CA ALA A 282 6.90 -27.64 4.17
C ALA A 282 6.30 -29.00 3.79
N LEU A 283 5.44 -29.57 4.65
CA LEU A 283 4.94 -30.94 4.47
C LEU A 283 4.22 -31.12 3.12
N GLY A 284 4.67 -32.10 2.33
CA GLY A 284 4.17 -32.36 0.97
C GLY A 284 4.62 -31.38 -0.11
N GLY A 285 5.38 -30.35 0.25
CA GLY A 285 5.96 -29.38 -0.69
C GLY A 285 7.32 -29.81 -1.22
N ALA A 286 8.03 -28.84 -1.81
CA ALA A 286 9.41 -29.02 -2.24
C ALA A 286 10.24 -29.66 -1.12
N GLU A 287 11.08 -30.63 -1.48
CA GLU A 287 12.03 -31.27 -0.56
C GLU A 287 11.42 -32.12 0.58
N SER A 288 10.10 -32.24 0.68
CA SER A 288 9.43 -33.03 1.73
C SER A 288 9.48 -34.53 1.49
N LYS A 289 9.34 -34.99 0.24
CA LYS A 289 9.46 -36.41 -0.10
C LYS A 289 10.92 -36.84 -0.06
N ARG A 290 11.26 -37.83 0.77
CA ARG A 290 12.62 -38.35 0.90
C ARG A 290 12.65 -39.86 0.95
N THR A 291 13.77 -40.44 0.54
CA THR A 291 14.09 -41.87 0.67
C THR A 291 15.20 -42.08 1.71
N PRO A 292 15.47 -43.32 2.15
CA PRO A 292 16.52 -43.59 3.15
C PRO A 292 17.87 -42.96 2.78
N GLY A 293 18.51 -42.30 3.74
CA GLY A 293 19.81 -41.64 3.57
C GLY A 293 19.76 -40.26 2.89
N GLN A 294 18.65 -39.86 2.28
CA GLN A 294 18.51 -38.53 1.67
C GLN A 294 18.28 -37.46 2.74
N ALA A 295 19.36 -36.90 3.27
CA ALA A 295 19.32 -35.87 4.30
C ALA A 295 18.63 -34.57 3.81
N PHE A 296 17.90 -33.93 4.70
CA PHE A 296 17.41 -32.56 4.56
C PHE A 296 17.99 -31.69 5.67
N SER A 297 18.50 -30.52 5.32
CA SER A 297 19.07 -29.55 6.27
C SER A 297 18.39 -28.20 6.16
N PHE A 298 18.30 -27.50 7.29
CA PHE A 298 17.68 -26.17 7.36
C PHE A 298 18.26 -25.37 8.53
N LYS A 299 18.31 -24.04 8.36
CA LYS A 299 18.79 -23.09 9.36
C LYS A 299 17.66 -22.18 9.87
N VAL A 300 17.55 -22.07 11.18
CA VAL A 300 16.73 -21.04 11.87
C VAL A 300 17.63 -20.12 12.68
N ARG A 301 17.16 -18.90 12.94
CA ARG A 301 17.76 -17.96 13.90
C ARG A 301 16.90 -17.87 15.14
N LEU A 302 17.54 -17.84 16.30
CA LEU A 302 16.89 -17.62 17.58
C LEU A 302 17.04 -16.14 17.96
N PHE A 303 15.93 -15.47 18.25
CA PHE A 303 15.92 -14.03 18.51
C PHE A 303 15.44 -13.73 19.94
N ALA A 304 16.15 -12.81 20.61
CA ALA A 304 15.71 -12.13 21.81
C ALA A 304 16.17 -10.66 21.74
N GLY A 305 15.25 -9.72 21.98
CA GLY A 305 15.56 -8.29 21.94
C GLY A 305 14.60 -7.47 22.77
N ALA A 306 15.05 -6.28 23.18
CA ALA A 306 14.18 -5.30 23.83
C ALA A 306 13.26 -4.59 22.82
N GLY A 307 12.10 -4.16 23.29
CA GLY A 307 11.13 -3.39 22.52
C GLY A 307 9.95 -4.21 22.04
N ASP A 308 9.12 -3.55 21.23
CA ASP A 308 7.91 -4.13 20.65
C ASP A 308 8.19 -4.98 19.39
N VAL A 309 7.14 -5.62 18.87
CA VAL A 309 7.29 -6.44 17.66
C VAL A 309 7.79 -5.64 16.47
N THR A 310 7.41 -4.37 16.33
CA THR A 310 7.85 -3.54 15.20
C THR A 310 9.34 -3.21 15.27
N VAL A 311 9.94 -3.18 16.47
CA VAL A 311 11.40 -3.05 16.67
C VAL A 311 12.11 -4.34 16.29
N ALA A 312 11.60 -5.50 16.71
CA ALA A 312 12.14 -6.80 16.33
C ALA A 312 12.07 -7.04 14.81
N TYR A 313 10.93 -6.69 14.21
CA TYR A 313 10.67 -6.76 12.79
C TYR A 313 11.68 -5.92 11.99
N GLU A 314 11.86 -4.65 12.35
CA GLU A 314 12.87 -3.77 11.74
C GLU A 314 14.29 -4.32 11.90
N THR A 315 14.65 -4.76 13.10
CA THR A 315 15.99 -5.27 13.41
C THR A 315 16.35 -6.43 12.49
N LEU A 316 15.46 -7.41 12.33
CA LEU A 316 15.69 -8.58 11.50
C LEU A 316 15.56 -8.28 10.01
N ALA A 317 14.64 -7.39 9.60
CA ALA A 317 14.57 -6.92 8.23
C ALA A 317 15.92 -6.32 7.79
N ARG A 318 16.51 -5.44 8.61
CA ARG A 318 17.78 -4.76 8.32
C ARG A 318 18.99 -5.70 8.42
N ARG A 319 19.13 -6.42 9.53
CA ARG A 319 20.37 -7.16 9.86
C ARG A 319 20.43 -8.54 9.20
N LEU A 320 19.30 -9.24 9.10
CA LEU A 320 19.25 -10.60 8.52
C LEU A 320 18.91 -10.58 7.02
N TYR A 321 17.89 -9.81 6.63
CA TYR A 321 17.44 -9.75 5.24
C TYR A 321 18.02 -8.57 4.43
N GLY A 322 18.82 -7.71 5.07
CA GLY A 322 19.56 -6.64 4.39
C GLY A 322 18.69 -5.46 3.95
N PHE A 323 17.48 -5.29 4.52
CA PHE A 323 16.60 -4.18 4.21
C PHE A 323 17.28 -2.83 4.49
N ARG A 324 17.22 -1.96 3.49
CA ARG A 324 17.70 -0.59 3.50
C ARG A 324 17.07 0.17 2.34
N ASP A 325 17.21 1.49 2.35
CA ASP A 325 17.01 2.26 1.12
C ASP A 325 18.05 1.82 0.07
N HIS A 326 17.58 1.15 -0.96
CA HIS A 326 18.37 0.60 -2.06
C HIS A 326 17.95 1.14 -3.42
N ARG A 327 16.97 2.08 -3.44
CA ARG A 327 16.38 2.60 -4.67
C ARG A 327 16.99 3.93 -5.05
N ARG A 328 17.19 4.10 -6.35
CA ARG A 328 17.62 5.33 -7.03
C ARG A 328 16.87 5.45 -8.35
N ASN A 329 16.78 6.63 -8.93
CA ASN A 329 16.14 6.79 -10.24
C ASN A 329 17.07 6.26 -11.34
N ALA A 330 16.93 4.98 -11.71
CA ALA A 330 17.83 4.37 -12.69
C ALA A 330 17.35 4.49 -14.15
N ILE A 331 16.06 4.71 -14.38
CA ILE A 331 15.43 4.57 -15.70
C ILE A 331 14.71 5.83 -16.19
N ALA A 332 14.21 6.66 -15.26
CA ALA A 332 13.63 7.98 -15.47
C ALA A 332 13.53 8.68 -14.11
N SER A 333 13.36 10.00 -14.12
CA SER A 333 12.92 10.73 -12.93
C SER A 333 11.43 10.51 -12.65
N LEU A 334 10.99 10.82 -11.44
CA LEU A 334 9.56 10.79 -11.10
C LEU A 334 8.76 11.84 -11.90
N ASN A 335 9.39 12.96 -12.27
CA ASN A 335 8.76 14.00 -13.09
C ASN A 335 8.51 13.51 -14.52
N GLU A 336 9.49 12.87 -15.16
CA GLU A 336 9.29 12.27 -16.48
C GLU A 336 8.23 11.17 -16.45
N THR A 337 8.24 10.36 -15.38
CA THR A 337 7.21 9.33 -15.15
C THR A 337 5.82 9.95 -15.04
N LEU A 338 5.68 11.03 -14.27
CA LEU A 338 4.41 11.75 -14.11
C LEU A 338 3.93 12.33 -15.45
N ASP A 339 4.81 12.96 -16.23
CA ASP A 339 4.49 13.49 -17.56
C ASP A 339 3.95 12.39 -18.49
N ASN A 340 4.63 11.23 -18.53
CA ASN A 340 4.19 10.08 -19.33
C ASN A 340 2.83 9.52 -18.85
N MET A 341 2.57 9.54 -17.54
CA MET A 341 1.30 9.09 -16.97
C MET A 341 0.14 10.05 -17.27
N ILE A 342 0.39 11.36 -17.29
CA ILE A 342 -0.64 12.33 -17.69
C ILE A 342 -0.97 12.15 -19.17
N ASP A 343 0.04 12.03 -20.04
CA ASP A 343 -0.16 11.73 -21.46
C ASP A 343 -0.97 10.45 -21.66
N TYR A 344 -0.64 9.40 -20.90
CA TYR A 344 -1.39 8.15 -20.91
C TYR A 344 -2.85 8.36 -20.46
N GLY A 345 -3.08 9.03 -19.32
CA GLY A 345 -4.42 9.30 -18.77
C GLY A 345 -5.32 10.16 -19.66
N MET A 346 -4.72 10.94 -20.56
CA MET A 346 -5.44 11.74 -21.57
C MET A 346 -5.61 11.01 -22.90
N SER A 347 -4.88 9.92 -23.15
CA SER A 347 -5.00 9.12 -24.37
C SER A 347 -6.22 8.19 -24.36
N HIS A 348 -6.59 7.66 -25.53
CA HIS A 348 -7.62 6.62 -25.66
C HIS A 348 -7.24 5.31 -24.94
N TYR A 349 -5.94 5.03 -24.75
CA TYR A 349 -5.47 3.85 -24.01
C TYR A 349 -5.80 3.90 -22.51
N SER A 350 -6.19 5.06 -21.97
CA SER A 350 -6.69 5.17 -20.58
C SER A 350 -8.10 4.62 -20.39
N TRP A 351 -8.81 4.29 -21.49
CA TRP A 351 -10.15 3.71 -21.47
C TRP A 351 -11.15 4.50 -20.60
N PHE A 352 -11.13 5.82 -20.74
CA PHE A 352 -12.17 6.69 -20.20
C PHE A 352 -13.38 6.69 -21.14
N ILE A 353 -14.56 6.32 -20.63
CA ILE A 353 -15.82 6.28 -21.39
C ILE A 353 -16.53 7.61 -21.16
N GLU A 354 -16.55 8.46 -22.18
CA GLU A 354 -17.04 9.85 -22.08
C GLU A 354 -18.54 9.89 -21.76
N GLU A 355 -19.33 9.03 -22.40
CA GLU A 355 -20.79 8.96 -22.25
C GLU A 355 -21.21 8.52 -20.84
N LEU A 356 -20.34 7.78 -20.15
CA LEU A 356 -20.56 7.32 -18.77
C LEU A 356 -19.75 8.11 -17.74
N LYS A 357 -18.98 9.11 -18.19
CA LYS A 357 -18.13 9.97 -17.36
C LYS A 357 -17.19 9.20 -16.42
N GLY A 358 -16.67 8.05 -16.84
CA GLY A 358 -15.89 7.18 -15.95
C GLY A 358 -14.87 6.28 -16.62
N CYS A 359 -13.89 5.83 -15.84
CA CYS A 359 -12.88 4.88 -16.29
C CYS A 359 -13.48 3.48 -16.45
N ALA A 360 -13.27 2.82 -17.58
CA ALA A 360 -13.74 1.46 -17.80
C ALA A 360 -13.20 0.49 -16.73
N TYR A 361 -14.04 -0.42 -16.25
CA TYR A 361 -13.67 -1.43 -15.25
C TYR A 361 -13.56 -2.83 -15.88
N SER A 362 -13.03 -2.89 -17.11
CA SER A 362 -13.07 -4.04 -18.01
C SER A 362 -12.30 -5.28 -17.55
N THR A 363 -11.36 -5.13 -16.63
CA THR A 363 -10.62 -6.27 -16.06
C THR A 363 -11.54 -7.16 -15.22
N ASP A 364 -12.33 -6.55 -14.32
CA ASP A 364 -13.16 -7.26 -13.35
C ASP A 364 -14.63 -7.32 -13.78
N VAL A 365 -15.19 -6.20 -14.24
CA VAL A 365 -16.61 -6.04 -14.59
C VAL A 365 -16.74 -5.41 -15.98
N PRO A 366 -16.60 -6.19 -17.07
CA PRO A 366 -16.78 -5.70 -18.43
C PRO A 366 -18.12 -4.97 -18.63
N GLY A 367 -18.07 -3.81 -19.28
CA GLY A 367 -19.25 -2.95 -19.51
C GLY A 367 -19.59 -1.97 -18.38
N ALA A 368 -18.88 -2.03 -17.24
CA ALA A 368 -19.02 -1.07 -16.15
C ALA A 368 -17.93 0.02 -16.21
N VAL A 369 -18.19 1.15 -15.56
CA VAL A 369 -17.20 2.20 -15.27
C VAL A 369 -17.04 2.39 -13.76
N LYS A 370 -15.86 2.83 -13.33
CA LYS A 370 -15.56 3.09 -11.93
C LYS A 370 -14.77 4.38 -11.76
N ASN A 371 -15.20 5.23 -10.83
CA ASN A 371 -14.45 6.39 -10.36
C ASN A 371 -14.32 6.33 -8.84
N VAL A 372 -13.16 6.70 -8.32
CA VAL A 372 -12.89 6.63 -6.87
C VAL A 372 -12.79 8.00 -6.21
N SER A 373 -12.50 9.06 -6.96
CA SER A 373 -12.57 10.46 -6.51
C SER A 373 -12.32 11.40 -7.69
N SER A 374 -13.07 12.49 -7.76
CA SER A 374 -12.86 13.60 -8.70
C SER A 374 -11.64 14.44 -8.36
N LEU A 375 -11.19 14.41 -7.10
CA LEU A 375 -10.09 15.21 -6.61
C LEU A 375 -8.74 14.80 -7.20
N ASN A 376 -8.56 13.55 -7.61
CA ASN A 376 -7.31 13.10 -8.23
C ASN A 376 -7.02 13.87 -9.54
N PRO A 377 -7.83 13.73 -10.61
CA PRO A 377 -7.61 14.51 -11.83
C PRO A 377 -7.75 16.02 -11.62
N LEU A 378 -8.58 16.47 -10.68
CA LEU A 378 -8.71 17.89 -10.35
C LEU A 378 -7.41 18.48 -9.79
N ASN A 379 -6.73 17.74 -8.91
CA ASN A 379 -5.44 18.17 -8.39
C ASN A 379 -4.46 18.32 -9.56
N LEU A 380 -4.36 17.30 -10.42
CA LEU A 380 -3.45 17.31 -11.54
C LEU A 380 -3.73 18.50 -12.47
N ALA A 381 -4.98 18.72 -12.87
CA ALA A 381 -5.37 19.88 -13.68
C ALA A 381 -4.90 21.21 -13.08
N LEU A 382 -5.07 21.36 -11.76
CA LEU A 382 -4.69 22.57 -11.04
C LEU A 382 -3.17 22.77 -10.99
N ILE A 383 -2.40 21.76 -10.61
CA ILE A 383 -0.93 21.91 -10.45
C ILE A 383 -0.20 21.92 -11.79
N THR A 384 -0.71 21.22 -12.82
CA THR A 384 -0.12 21.23 -14.16
C THR A 384 -0.58 22.41 -14.99
N ASP A 385 -1.48 23.25 -14.44
CA ASP A 385 -2.05 24.41 -15.12
C ASP A 385 -2.72 24.03 -16.46
N ASP A 386 -3.47 22.93 -16.45
CA ASP A 386 -4.00 22.25 -17.63
C ASP A 386 -5.53 22.16 -17.59
N GLU A 387 -6.17 23.07 -18.32
CA GLU A 387 -7.63 23.14 -18.45
C GLU A 387 -8.21 21.90 -19.16
N GLU A 388 -7.44 21.22 -20.01
CA GLU A 388 -7.94 20.04 -20.73
C GLU A 388 -8.19 18.88 -19.77
N ILE A 389 -7.31 18.66 -18.79
CA ILE A 389 -7.51 17.67 -17.73
C ILE A 389 -8.77 18.01 -16.93
N PHE A 390 -8.98 19.29 -16.61
CA PHE A 390 -10.18 19.73 -15.91
C PHE A 390 -11.45 19.39 -16.71
N GLN A 391 -11.53 19.85 -17.95
CA GLN A 391 -12.74 19.72 -18.78
C GLN A 391 -13.04 18.26 -19.17
N LYS A 392 -12.01 17.47 -19.50
CA LYS A 392 -12.21 16.11 -20.04
C LYS A 392 -12.13 15.00 -19.01
N ARG A 393 -11.68 15.27 -17.78
CA ARG A 393 -11.50 14.25 -16.73
C ARG A 393 -12.07 14.70 -15.41
N ALA A 394 -11.58 15.79 -14.84
CA ALA A 394 -11.96 16.20 -13.49
C ALA A 394 -13.45 16.55 -13.38
N TYR A 395 -13.95 17.39 -14.29
CA TYR A 395 -15.33 17.86 -14.27
C TYR A 395 -16.35 16.74 -14.53
N PRO A 396 -16.18 15.89 -15.57
CA PRO A 396 -17.09 14.77 -15.79
C PRO A 396 -17.08 13.77 -14.62
N ILE A 397 -15.90 13.49 -14.04
CA ILE A 397 -15.82 12.62 -12.86
C ILE A 397 -16.51 13.28 -11.67
N LEU A 398 -16.40 14.59 -11.47
CA LEU A 398 -17.11 15.30 -10.41
C LEU A 398 -18.63 15.15 -10.55
N GLU A 399 -19.18 15.34 -11.75
CA GLU A 399 -20.60 15.10 -12.02
C GLU A 399 -20.99 13.65 -11.75
N PHE A 400 -20.15 12.68 -12.14
CA PHE A 400 -20.34 11.28 -11.79
C PHE A 400 -20.43 11.07 -10.27
N MET A 401 -19.51 11.67 -9.51
CA MET A 401 -19.46 11.52 -8.05
C MET A 401 -20.67 12.16 -7.36
N LEU A 402 -21.30 13.15 -7.99
CA LEU A 402 -22.50 13.82 -7.48
C LEU A 402 -23.79 13.08 -7.83
N SER A 403 -23.87 12.45 -9.01
CA SER A 403 -25.12 11.83 -9.48
C SER A 403 -25.21 10.33 -9.23
N ARG A 404 -24.12 9.56 -9.24
CA ARG A 404 -24.18 8.09 -9.09
C ARG A 404 -24.34 7.69 -7.63
N GLU A 405 -25.06 6.58 -7.40
CA GLU A 405 -25.24 5.99 -6.06
C GLU A 405 -23.94 5.34 -5.52
N LYS A 406 -23.17 4.69 -6.39
CA LYS A 406 -21.94 3.96 -6.05
C LYS A 406 -20.76 4.40 -6.93
N PHE A 407 -19.54 4.08 -6.48
CA PHE A 407 -18.33 4.28 -7.28
C PHE A 407 -18.30 3.43 -8.57
N LEU A 408 -18.92 2.25 -8.54
CA LEU A 408 -19.01 1.33 -9.67
C LEU A 408 -20.40 1.42 -10.30
N PHE A 409 -20.44 1.74 -11.59
CA PHE A 409 -21.67 1.99 -12.36
C PHE A 409 -21.78 1.06 -13.57
N SER A 410 -22.97 0.51 -13.82
CA SER A 410 -23.26 -0.35 -14.97
C SER A 410 -24.65 -0.04 -15.54
N LEU A 411 -24.75 0.05 -16.87
CA LEU A 411 -26.04 0.13 -17.55
C LEU A 411 -26.77 -1.23 -17.57
N ASP A 412 -26.05 -2.35 -17.53
CA ASP A 412 -26.69 -3.67 -17.52
C ASP A 412 -27.33 -3.94 -16.13
N PRO A 413 -28.66 -4.02 -16.01
CA PRO A 413 -29.34 -4.27 -14.74
C PRO A 413 -29.11 -5.70 -14.22
N LYS A 414 -28.67 -6.61 -15.08
CA LYS A 414 -28.36 -8.01 -14.74
C LYS A 414 -26.92 -8.19 -14.27
N GLN A 415 -26.05 -7.18 -14.42
CA GLN A 415 -24.70 -7.24 -13.89
C GLN A 415 -24.74 -7.27 -12.35
N LYS A 416 -24.06 -8.25 -11.75
CA LYS A 416 -23.98 -8.44 -10.29
C LYS A 416 -22.54 -8.58 -9.78
N ILE A 417 -21.54 -8.77 -10.65
CA ILE A 417 -20.14 -8.90 -10.24
C ILE A 417 -19.70 -7.62 -9.54
N GLN A 418 -19.26 -7.71 -8.29
CA GLN A 418 -18.88 -6.57 -7.44
C GLN A 418 -20.00 -5.53 -7.20
N SER A 419 -21.27 -5.93 -7.32
CA SER A 419 -22.45 -5.15 -6.90
C SER A 419 -22.50 -3.70 -7.46
N PRO A 420 -22.36 -3.49 -8.80
CA PRO A 420 -22.50 -2.17 -9.41
C PRO A 420 -23.91 -1.62 -9.22
N SER A 421 -24.03 -0.30 -9.23
CA SER A 421 -25.34 0.36 -9.32
C SER A 421 -25.60 0.88 -10.72
N ARG A 422 -26.86 0.86 -11.15
CA ARG A 422 -27.33 1.65 -12.30
C ARG A 422 -27.91 3.00 -11.83
N ALA A 423 -28.18 3.17 -10.55
CA ALA A 423 -29.01 4.25 -10.06
C ALA A 423 -28.24 5.59 -9.97
N LEU A 424 -28.93 6.69 -10.30
CA LEU A 424 -28.45 8.05 -10.05
C LEU A 424 -28.92 8.58 -8.68
N LEU A 425 -28.75 7.79 -7.61
CA LEU A 425 -29.13 8.15 -6.24
C LEU A 425 -27.98 8.80 -5.45
N GLY A 426 -27.13 9.56 -6.14
CA GLY A 426 -25.95 10.18 -5.56
C GLY A 426 -26.23 11.22 -4.46
N PRO A 427 -25.15 11.76 -3.85
CA PRO A 427 -23.76 11.59 -4.26
C PRO A 427 -23.10 10.31 -3.73
N CYS A 428 -22.32 9.63 -4.58
CA CYS A 428 -21.36 8.62 -4.13
C CYS A 428 -20.08 9.24 -3.56
N ALA A 429 -19.86 10.54 -3.75
CA ALA A 429 -18.79 11.30 -3.11
C ALA A 429 -18.79 11.11 -1.57
N PRO A 430 -17.64 10.76 -0.95
CA PRO A 430 -17.48 10.77 0.50
C PRO A 430 -17.70 12.16 1.10
N VAL A 431 -17.98 12.22 2.42
CA VAL A 431 -18.13 13.50 3.14
C VAL A 431 -16.87 14.34 3.00
N SER A 432 -15.70 13.70 3.06
CA SER A 432 -14.41 14.36 2.92
C SER A 432 -14.21 15.01 1.55
N GLU A 433 -14.63 14.35 0.48
CA GLU A 433 -14.52 14.87 -0.88
C GLU A 433 -15.40 16.11 -1.07
N LEU A 434 -16.65 16.04 -0.63
CA LEU A 434 -17.57 17.19 -0.66
C LEU A 434 -17.05 18.37 0.18
N ALA A 435 -16.50 18.10 1.36
CA ALA A 435 -15.88 19.14 2.20
C ALA A 435 -14.64 19.76 1.54
N THR A 436 -13.79 18.96 0.88
CA THR A 436 -12.63 19.43 0.13
C THR A 436 -13.06 20.30 -1.06
N LEU A 437 -14.07 19.88 -1.84
CA LEU A 437 -14.62 20.66 -2.96
C LEU A 437 -15.16 22.03 -2.50
N TYR A 438 -15.85 22.07 -1.37
CA TYR A 438 -16.28 23.34 -0.75
C TYR A 438 -15.08 24.22 -0.35
N GLY A 439 -14.07 23.63 0.29
CA GLY A 439 -12.88 24.34 0.75
C GLY A 439 -12.07 24.95 -0.39
N MET A 440 -11.84 24.19 -1.47
CA MET A 440 -11.05 24.64 -2.62
C MET A 440 -11.79 25.64 -3.53
N THR A 441 -13.12 25.65 -3.51
CA THR A 441 -13.92 26.70 -4.17
C THR A 441 -14.06 27.95 -3.30
N HIS A 442 -13.42 27.97 -2.12
CA HIS A 442 -13.46 29.06 -1.15
C HIS A 442 -14.89 29.52 -0.84
N GLY A 443 -15.82 28.57 -0.78
CA GLY A 443 -17.24 28.79 -0.51
C GLY A 443 -18.10 29.25 -1.69
N ALA A 444 -17.55 29.34 -2.92
CA ALA A 444 -18.32 29.74 -4.10
C ALA A 444 -19.40 28.72 -4.51
N SER A 445 -19.27 27.46 -4.10
CA SER A 445 -20.26 26.40 -4.32
C SER A 445 -20.82 25.85 -3.00
N PRO A 446 -21.78 26.54 -2.35
CA PRO A 446 -22.38 26.10 -1.08
C PRO A 446 -22.99 24.69 -1.11
N VAL A 447 -23.46 24.21 -2.26
CA VAL A 447 -24.08 22.90 -2.44
C VAL A 447 -23.18 21.76 -1.95
N PHE A 448 -21.87 21.87 -2.14
CA PHE A 448 -20.93 20.87 -1.65
C PHE A 448 -20.96 20.75 -0.12
N ARG A 449 -21.02 21.88 0.59
CA ARG A 449 -21.17 21.89 2.05
C ARG A 449 -22.54 21.34 2.47
N GLN A 450 -23.60 21.76 1.80
CA GLN A 450 -24.96 21.29 2.09
C GLN A 450 -25.06 19.76 1.96
N LEU A 451 -24.48 19.20 0.90
CA LEU A 451 -24.41 17.75 0.69
C LEU A 451 -23.52 17.06 1.74
N ALA A 452 -22.35 17.62 2.05
CA ALA A 452 -21.44 17.06 3.06
C ALA A 452 -22.12 16.96 4.44
N GLU A 453 -22.75 18.05 4.89
CA GLU A 453 -23.49 18.09 6.16
C GLU A 453 -24.72 17.17 6.14
N ARG A 454 -25.44 17.09 5.01
CA ARG A 454 -26.57 16.16 4.84
C ARG A 454 -26.16 14.69 4.93
N MET A 455 -24.95 14.36 4.47
CA MET A 455 -24.39 13.01 4.49
C MET A 455 -23.70 12.67 5.82
N LEU A 456 -23.32 13.68 6.61
CA LEU A 456 -22.77 13.48 7.94
C LEU A 456 -23.77 12.70 8.82
N GLY A 457 -23.28 11.67 9.49
CA GLY A 457 -24.10 10.79 10.33
C GLY A 457 -24.96 9.76 9.59
N LYS A 458 -24.90 9.70 8.25
CA LYS A 458 -25.64 8.71 7.45
C LYS A 458 -24.73 7.61 6.93
N ASN A 459 -25.10 6.37 7.23
CA ASN A 459 -24.42 5.19 6.69
C ASN A 459 -24.78 5.01 5.21
N ARG A 460 -23.79 4.67 4.39
CA ARG A 460 -23.94 4.50 2.94
C ARG A 460 -23.16 3.30 2.45
N THR A 461 -23.62 2.67 1.37
CA THR A 461 -22.90 1.57 0.71
C THR A 461 -22.34 2.07 -0.61
N LEU A 462 -21.15 2.66 -0.56
CA LEU A 462 -20.55 3.36 -1.71
C LEU A 462 -19.75 2.44 -2.64
N ASN A 463 -19.28 1.31 -2.12
CA ASN A 463 -18.49 0.34 -2.85
C ASN A 463 -18.78 -1.08 -2.39
N LEU A 464 -18.87 -2.01 -3.34
CA LEU A 464 -19.30 -3.39 -3.07
C LEU A 464 -20.59 -3.33 -2.23
N ASP A 465 -20.62 -4.09 -1.13
CA ASP A 465 -21.70 -4.08 -0.15
C ASP A 465 -21.22 -3.64 1.24
N ASP A 466 -20.07 -2.98 1.31
CA ASP A 466 -19.48 -2.49 2.54
C ASP A 466 -20.13 -1.17 2.98
N VAL A 467 -20.51 -1.11 4.26
CA VAL A 467 -21.10 0.09 4.85
C VAL A 467 -20.01 1.08 5.25
N SER A 468 -20.04 2.26 4.65
CA SER A 468 -19.28 3.44 5.06
C SER A 468 -20.05 4.20 6.14
N GLU A 469 -19.48 4.30 7.34
CA GLU A 469 -20.07 5.07 8.44
C GLU A 469 -20.02 6.57 8.20
N GLY A 470 -21.17 7.25 8.34
CA GLY A 470 -21.26 8.69 8.12
C GLY A 470 -20.87 9.54 9.33
N GLY A 471 -20.94 9.00 10.55
CA GLY A 471 -20.78 9.73 11.82
C GLY A 471 -19.36 9.75 12.40
N THR A 472 -18.35 9.40 11.60
CA THR A 472 -16.99 9.17 12.10
C THR A 472 -16.25 10.48 12.41
N TRP A 473 -15.29 10.44 13.33
CA TRP A 473 -14.47 11.60 13.66
C TRP A 473 -13.59 12.11 12.47
N PRO A 474 -13.14 11.28 11.52
CA PRO A 474 -12.48 11.78 10.30
C PRO A 474 -13.42 12.62 9.42
N ASN A 475 -14.72 12.26 9.32
CA ASN A 475 -15.70 13.09 8.60
C ASN A 475 -15.89 14.46 9.26
N GLN A 476 -15.86 14.50 10.61
CA GLN A 476 -15.88 15.76 11.37
C GLN A 476 -14.63 16.59 11.06
N LEU A 477 -13.45 15.96 11.04
CA LEU A 477 -12.20 16.65 10.70
C LEU A 477 -12.25 17.22 9.27
N ALA A 478 -12.80 16.47 8.31
CA ALA A 478 -12.90 16.95 6.93
C ALA A 478 -13.82 18.17 6.82
N LEU A 479 -14.98 18.17 7.50
CA LEU A 479 -15.85 19.35 7.56
C LEU A 479 -15.17 20.55 8.23
N TYR A 480 -14.40 20.34 9.30
CA TYR A 480 -13.59 21.42 9.89
C TYR A 480 -12.61 22.01 8.86
N ARG A 481 -11.85 21.18 8.14
CA ARG A 481 -10.87 21.66 7.17
C ARG A 481 -11.52 22.41 5.99
N GLY A 482 -12.71 22.00 5.58
CA GLY A 482 -13.47 22.68 4.53
C GLY A 482 -14.16 23.97 4.98
N THR A 483 -14.63 24.05 6.23
CA THR A 483 -15.50 25.16 6.70
C THR A 483 -14.86 26.11 7.70
N GLY A 484 -13.80 25.68 8.39
CA GLY A 484 -13.22 26.40 9.54
C GLY A 484 -14.06 26.37 10.82
N ASP A 485 -15.21 25.67 10.85
CA ASP A 485 -16.09 25.66 12.02
C ASP A 485 -15.50 24.82 13.17
N ALA A 486 -15.13 25.51 14.26
CA ALA A 486 -14.48 24.92 15.43
C ALA A 486 -15.31 23.82 16.11
N ARG A 487 -16.64 23.76 15.92
CA ARG A 487 -17.48 22.70 16.48
C ARG A 487 -17.10 21.33 15.91
N PHE A 488 -16.79 21.28 14.61
CA PHE A 488 -16.37 20.05 13.95
C PHE A 488 -14.98 19.59 14.42
N LEU A 489 -14.04 20.52 14.63
CA LEU A 489 -12.73 20.16 15.21
C LEU A 489 -12.87 19.62 16.63
N ALA A 490 -13.70 20.25 17.46
CA ALA A 490 -13.96 19.77 18.81
C ALA A 490 -14.57 18.36 18.81
N ALA A 491 -15.49 18.07 17.89
CA ALA A 491 -16.06 16.74 17.72
C ALA A 491 -15.02 15.72 17.23
N ALA A 492 -14.18 16.10 16.26
CA ALA A 492 -13.10 15.26 15.75
C ALA A 492 -12.11 14.87 16.86
N ARG A 493 -11.68 15.84 17.67
CA ARG A 493 -10.78 15.61 18.81
C ARG A 493 -11.38 14.67 19.84
N ARG A 494 -12.63 14.90 20.27
CA ARG A 494 -13.32 14.00 21.20
C ARG A 494 -13.41 12.57 20.68
N GLY A 495 -13.76 12.41 19.39
CA GLY A 495 -13.84 11.08 18.77
C GLY A 495 -12.48 10.39 18.63
N ALA A 496 -11.43 11.14 18.28
CA ALA A 496 -10.07 10.62 18.20
C ALA A 496 -9.50 10.26 19.59
N ASP A 497 -9.74 11.07 20.60
CA ASP A 497 -9.31 10.79 21.97
C ASP A 497 -10.01 9.54 22.52
N ALA A 498 -11.32 9.40 22.30
CA ALA A 498 -12.07 8.19 22.65
C ALA A 498 -11.54 6.95 21.91
N TYR A 499 -11.25 7.09 20.61
CA TYR A 499 -10.66 6.03 19.80
C TYR A 499 -9.27 5.59 20.30
N LEU A 500 -8.38 6.53 20.62
CA LEU A 500 -7.06 6.21 21.18
C LEU A 500 -7.16 5.56 22.56
N GLN A 501 -8.09 6.02 23.40
CA GLN A 501 -8.37 5.40 24.69
C GLN A 501 -8.84 3.96 24.52
N GLU A 502 -9.76 3.69 23.59
CA GLU A 502 -10.26 2.35 23.29
C GLU A 502 -9.13 1.40 22.85
N LEU A 503 -8.21 1.85 22.00
CA LEU A 503 -7.06 1.04 21.58
C LEU A 503 -6.16 0.60 22.76
N VAL A 504 -6.08 1.42 23.81
CA VAL A 504 -5.30 1.13 25.02
C VAL A 504 -6.09 0.23 25.99
N THR A 505 -7.36 0.56 26.26
CA THR A 505 -8.16 -0.15 27.27
C THR A 505 -8.74 -1.47 26.77
N SER A 506 -8.94 -1.59 25.45
CA SER A 506 -9.60 -2.72 24.80
C SER A 506 -8.79 -3.20 23.58
N PRO A 507 -7.59 -3.77 23.77
CA PRO A 507 -6.79 -4.26 22.65
C PRO A 507 -7.56 -5.23 21.76
N VAL A 508 -7.45 -5.05 20.45
CA VAL A 508 -8.21 -5.85 19.48
C VAL A 508 -7.70 -7.30 19.48
N THR A 509 -8.52 -8.23 19.97
CA THR A 509 -8.22 -9.68 20.03
C THR A 509 -8.75 -10.47 18.83
N GLY A 510 -9.60 -9.87 18.01
CA GLY A 510 -10.23 -10.52 16.87
C GLY A 510 -10.41 -9.59 15.66
N PHE A 511 -11.34 -9.96 14.79
CA PHE A 511 -11.57 -9.30 13.50
C PHE A 511 -12.95 -8.65 13.43
N THR A 512 -13.25 -7.78 14.38
CA THR A 512 -14.57 -7.14 14.51
C THR A 512 -14.67 -5.76 13.87
N ALA A 513 -13.53 -5.14 13.56
CA ALA A 513 -13.46 -3.81 12.94
C ALA A 513 -14.06 -3.78 11.52
N GLN A 514 -14.49 -2.59 11.09
CA GLN A 514 -14.95 -2.38 9.72
C GLN A 514 -13.77 -2.33 8.73
N GLY A 515 -14.03 -2.64 7.46
CA GLY A 515 -13.04 -2.53 6.38
C GLY A 515 -11.91 -3.56 6.47
N LEU A 516 -12.12 -4.67 7.20
CA LEU A 516 -11.17 -5.78 7.34
C LEU A 516 -11.09 -6.63 6.06
N PHE A 517 -10.56 -5.99 5.02
CA PHE A 517 -10.16 -6.56 3.75
C PHE A 517 -8.81 -5.93 3.37
N PHE A 518 -8.74 -4.60 3.33
CA PHE A 518 -7.50 -3.85 3.05
C PHE A 518 -6.66 -3.64 4.31
N TRP A 519 -5.34 -3.50 4.14
CA TRP A 519 -4.36 -3.37 5.23
C TRP A 519 -4.61 -2.18 6.17
N THR A 520 -5.17 -1.08 5.64
CA THR A 520 -5.56 0.09 6.44
C THR A 520 -6.61 -0.23 7.50
N GLY A 521 -7.46 -1.26 7.29
CA GLY A 521 -8.43 -1.72 8.28
C GLY A 521 -7.83 -2.56 9.41
N PHE A 522 -6.64 -3.13 9.21
CA PHE A 522 -5.98 -3.98 10.22
C PHE A 522 -5.15 -3.19 11.23
N THR A 523 -4.86 -1.92 10.94
CA THR A 523 -4.00 -1.04 11.74
C THR A 523 -4.79 0.17 12.26
N PRO A 524 -4.27 0.90 13.26
CA PRO A 524 -4.88 2.15 13.72
C PRO A 524 -5.07 3.15 12.57
N LYS A 525 -5.99 4.12 12.72
CA LYS A 525 -6.29 5.18 11.74
C LYS A 525 -5.16 6.21 11.58
N TRP A 526 -3.96 5.75 11.22
CA TRP A 526 -2.72 6.51 11.29
C TRP A 526 -2.66 7.69 10.30
N ILE A 527 -3.29 7.55 9.12
CA ILE A 527 -3.43 8.66 8.17
C ILE A 527 -4.33 9.76 8.74
N ASP A 528 -5.51 9.40 9.25
CA ASP A 528 -6.45 10.37 9.86
C ASP A 528 -5.85 11.04 11.11
N LEU A 529 -5.11 10.30 11.93
CA LEU A 529 -4.43 10.82 13.11
C LEU A 529 -3.32 11.81 12.72
N LEU A 530 -2.57 11.55 11.65
CA LEU A 530 -1.61 12.52 11.13
C LEU A 530 -2.32 13.81 10.67
N GLN A 531 -3.43 13.69 9.96
CA GLN A 531 -4.21 14.85 9.53
C GLN A 531 -4.75 15.67 10.72
N LEU A 532 -5.13 14.99 11.81
CA LEU A 532 -5.55 15.65 13.04
C LEU A 532 -4.39 16.35 13.74
N TYR A 533 -3.20 15.74 13.77
CA TYR A 533 -1.97 16.40 14.22
C TYR A 533 -1.70 17.67 13.40
N GLU A 534 -1.76 17.60 12.07
CA GLU A 534 -1.54 18.77 11.21
C GLU A 534 -2.55 19.91 11.48
N SER A 535 -3.75 19.57 11.97
CA SER A 535 -4.81 20.54 12.29
C SER A 535 -4.77 21.06 13.73
N THR A 536 -3.99 20.44 14.63
CA THR A 536 -4.02 20.72 16.08
C THR A 536 -2.65 20.94 16.72
N ASN A 537 -1.59 20.48 16.06
CA ASN A 537 -0.22 20.38 16.56
C ASN A 537 -0.07 19.54 17.85
N ASP A 538 -1.07 18.70 18.19
CA ASP A 538 -0.99 17.81 19.36
C ASP A 538 -0.16 16.56 19.02
N ARG A 539 1.07 16.51 19.54
CA ARG A 539 2.04 15.45 19.28
C ARG A 539 1.54 14.05 19.64
N ARG A 540 0.56 13.89 20.53
CA ARG A 540 -0.01 12.56 20.84
C ARG A 540 -0.58 11.89 19.60
N TYR A 541 -1.25 12.66 18.73
CA TYR A 541 -1.78 12.13 17.47
C TYR A 541 -0.67 11.74 16.48
N LEU A 542 0.44 12.50 16.45
CA LEU A 542 1.61 12.17 15.62
C LEU A 542 2.27 10.87 16.08
N GLU A 543 2.50 10.67 17.38
CA GLU A 543 3.10 9.43 17.89
C GLU A 543 2.18 8.22 17.66
N ALA A 544 0.86 8.39 17.81
CA ALA A 544 -0.10 7.35 17.47
C ALA A 544 -0.13 7.02 15.97
N ALA A 545 -0.04 8.04 15.10
CA ALA A 545 0.10 7.87 13.67
C ALA A 545 1.40 7.11 13.32
N ARG A 546 2.52 7.48 13.94
CA ARG A 546 3.80 6.78 13.77
C ARG A 546 3.71 5.30 14.17
N GLN A 547 3.11 5.00 15.32
CA GLN A 547 2.94 3.61 15.76
C GLN A 547 2.06 2.82 14.78
N GLY A 548 0.93 3.37 14.33
CA GLY A 548 0.06 2.71 13.36
C GLY A 548 0.75 2.50 12.00
N ALA A 549 1.57 3.46 11.56
CA ALA A 549 2.38 3.32 10.36
C ALA A 549 3.45 2.21 10.50
N ARG A 550 4.13 2.10 11.65
CA ARG A 550 5.07 1.00 11.91
C ARG A 550 4.36 -0.36 11.89
N GLN A 551 3.16 -0.46 12.46
CA GLN A 551 2.36 -1.70 12.36
C GLN A 551 2.00 -2.02 10.91
N TYR A 552 1.66 -1.01 10.11
CA TYR A 552 1.40 -1.20 8.67
C TYR A 552 2.61 -1.76 7.92
N THR A 553 3.84 -1.35 8.28
CA THR A 553 5.05 -1.88 7.61
C THR A 553 5.18 -3.41 7.72
N MET A 554 4.54 -4.05 8.69
CA MET A 554 4.55 -5.51 8.82
C MET A 554 3.79 -6.24 7.70
N PHE A 555 3.06 -5.51 6.85
CA PHE A 555 2.47 -6.02 5.60
C PHE A 555 3.38 -5.84 4.37
N THR A 556 4.46 -5.06 4.48
CA THR A 556 5.38 -4.78 3.37
C THR A 556 6.41 -5.90 3.23
N TRP A 557 6.77 -6.24 2.00
CA TRP A 557 7.80 -7.24 1.75
C TRP A 557 9.17 -6.74 2.21
N MET A 558 9.82 -7.49 3.12
CA MET A 558 11.19 -7.27 3.59
C MET A 558 12.13 -8.42 3.20
N ALA A 559 11.57 -9.50 2.68
CA ALA A 559 12.27 -10.70 2.23
C ALA A 559 11.68 -11.14 0.88
N PRO A 560 12.46 -11.83 0.02
CA PRO A 560 13.85 -12.30 0.19
C PRO A 560 14.92 -11.20 0.18
N ARG A 561 16.12 -11.52 0.69
CA ARG A 561 17.31 -10.64 0.63
C ARG A 561 17.67 -10.36 -0.84
N ILE A 562 17.80 -9.09 -1.22
CA ILE A 562 18.22 -8.69 -2.57
C ILE A 562 19.72 -9.00 -2.75
N PRO A 563 20.11 -9.90 -3.68
CA PRO A 563 21.51 -10.18 -3.96
C PRO A 563 22.17 -9.10 -4.83
N ALA A 564 23.48 -8.95 -4.70
CA ALA A 564 24.28 -8.11 -5.60
C ALA A 564 24.69 -8.89 -6.87
N VAL A 565 23.70 -9.35 -7.62
CA VAL A 565 23.88 -10.08 -8.89
C VAL A 565 22.90 -9.55 -9.95
N ASP A 566 23.21 -9.81 -11.21
CA ASP A 566 22.27 -9.58 -12.30
C ASP A 566 21.34 -10.78 -12.49
N VAL A 567 20.13 -10.52 -12.98
CA VAL A 567 19.08 -11.51 -13.23
C VAL A 567 18.63 -11.39 -14.68
N THR A 568 18.60 -12.52 -15.38
CA THR A 568 18.02 -12.62 -16.72
C THR A 568 16.50 -12.63 -16.64
N VAL A 569 15.86 -11.80 -17.46
CA VAL A 569 14.41 -11.66 -17.57
C VAL A 569 13.93 -11.82 -19.01
N ASN A 570 12.65 -12.15 -19.16
CA ASN A 570 11.99 -12.40 -20.47
C ASN A 570 12.70 -13.47 -21.32
N PRO A 571 13.04 -14.65 -20.76
CA PRO A 571 13.81 -15.66 -21.47
C PRO A 571 13.12 -16.08 -22.77
N GLY A 572 13.90 -16.21 -23.85
CA GLY A 572 13.38 -16.61 -25.16
C GLY A 572 12.50 -15.56 -25.85
N GLY A 573 12.61 -14.28 -25.46
CA GLY A 573 11.94 -13.20 -26.16
C GLY A 573 10.46 -13.01 -25.77
N LYS A 574 10.04 -13.51 -24.59
CA LYS A 574 8.65 -13.56 -24.15
C LYS A 574 8.45 -12.91 -22.78
N ALA A 575 7.44 -12.06 -22.68
CA ALA A 575 7.02 -11.52 -21.39
C ALA A 575 6.22 -12.58 -20.61
N PRO A 576 6.15 -12.48 -19.27
CA PRO A 576 5.26 -13.32 -18.47
C PRO A 576 3.79 -13.14 -18.90
N LEU A 577 3.03 -14.23 -18.91
CA LEU A 577 1.57 -14.21 -19.13
C LEU A 577 0.86 -14.52 -17.82
N TYR A 578 0.21 -13.52 -17.24
CA TYR A 578 -0.53 -13.67 -16.00
C TYR A 578 -1.73 -14.60 -16.20
N TRP A 579 -1.86 -15.60 -15.34
CA TRP A 579 -2.86 -16.66 -15.47
C TRP A 579 -4.30 -16.12 -15.55
N TYR A 580 -4.61 -15.08 -14.77
CA TYR A 580 -5.93 -14.47 -14.76
C TYR A 580 -6.24 -13.83 -16.11
N LEU A 581 -5.29 -13.09 -16.68
CA LEU A 581 -5.45 -12.47 -17.99
C LEU A 581 -5.49 -13.51 -19.12
N LYS A 582 -4.74 -14.60 -18.99
CA LYS A 582 -4.87 -15.75 -19.90
C LYS A 582 -6.29 -16.29 -19.92
N SER A 583 -6.91 -16.51 -18.74
CA SER A 583 -8.32 -16.96 -18.68
C SER A 583 -9.32 -15.94 -19.24
N LYS A 584 -8.93 -14.66 -19.34
CA LYS A 584 -9.71 -13.58 -19.94
C LYS A 584 -9.38 -13.36 -21.43
N GLY A 585 -8.58 -14.23 -22.06
CA GLY A 585 -8.27 -14.19 -23.49
C GLY A 585 -7.17 -13.20 -23.90
N HIS A 586 -6.30 -12.78 -22.97
CA HIS A 586 -5.15 -11.93 -23.31
C HIS A 586 -4.03 -12.74 -23.96
N THR A 587 -3.29 -12.12 -24.88
CA THR A 587 -2.18 -12.76 -25.61
C THR A 587 -0.83 -12.45 -24.98
N GLN A 588 0.09 -13.42 -24.99
CA GLN A 588 1.42 -13.24 -24.45
C GLN A 588 2.23 -12.22 -25.27
N MET A 589 2.80 -11.22 -24.60
CA MET A 589 3.63 -10.20 -25.24
C MET A 589 5.01 -10.73 -25.64
N THR A 590 5.55 -10.19 -26.74
CA THR A 590 6.98 -10.30 -27.05
C THR A 590 7.77 -9.28 -26.24
N ALA A 591 8.94 -9.67 -25.78
CA ALA A 591 9.80 -8.87 -24.93
C ALA A 591 11.24 -9.32 -25.11
N PRO A 592 12.21 -8.45 -25.41
CA PRO A 592 13.60 -8.88 -25.50
C PRO A 592 14.07 -9.47 -24.18
N GLU A 593 14.90 -10.49 -24.28
CA GLU A 593 15.64 -11.03 -23.15
C GLU A 593 16.64 -9.97 -22.67
N GLU A 594 16.67 -9.72 -21.37
CA GLU A 594 17.50 -8.67 -20.76
C GLU A 594 18.18 -9.22 -19.51
N THR A 595 19.34 -8.68 -19.17
CA THR A 595 20.01 -8.94 -17.89
C THR A 595 20.07 -7.63 -17.11
N VAL A 596 19.51 -7.62 -15.90
CA VAL A 596 19.40 -6.42 -15.06
C VAL A 596 19.76 -6.69 -13.60
N PRO A 597 20.25 -5.68 -12.85
CA PRO A 597 20.52 -5.83 -11.43
C PRO A 597 19.28 -6.27 -10.65
N ALA A 598 19.44 -7.25 -9.74
CA ALA A 598 18.33 -7.85 -8.99
C ALA A 598 17.45 -6.83 -8.25
N TRP A 599 18.04 -5.74 -7.75
CA TRP A 599 17.32 -4.71 -7.00
C TRP A 599 16.17 -4.06 -7.80
N ARG A 600 16.30 -3.94 -9.13
CA ARG A 600 15.24 -3.35 -9.97
C ARG A 600 13.95 -4.15 -9.89
N LEU A 601 14.10 -5.47 -9.87
CA LEU A 601 13.03 -6.47 -9.92
C LEU A 601 12.38 -6.74 -8.55
N SER A 602 12.87 -6.11 -7.48
CA SER A 602 12.46 -6.41 -6.11
C SER A 602 11.08 -5.84 -5.73
N GLU A 603 10.27 -6.65 -5.05
CA GLU A 603 9.03 -6.25 -4.37
C GLU A 603 9.25 -5.48 -3.07
N ILE A 604 10.48 -5.41 -2.54
CA ILE A 604 10.74 -4.86 -1.20
C ILE A 604 10.17 -3.46 -1.06
N GLY A 605 9.48 -3.23 0.05
CA GLY A 605 8.78 -1.98 0.35
C GLY A 605 7.35 -1.91 -0.19
N LEU A 606 6.92 -2.82 -1.08
CA LEU A 606 5.52 -2.93 -1.54
C LEU A 606 4.73 -3.92 -0.67
N THR A 607 3.41 -3.89 -0.77
CA THR A 607 2.49 -4.85 -0.12
C THR A 607 1.72 -5.63 -1.19
N PRO A 608 1.19 -6.83 -0.89
CA PRO A 608 0.00 -7.33 -1.60
C PRO A 608 -1.16 -6.33 -1.43
N GLU A 609 -2.28 -6.51 -2.12
CA GLU A 609 -3.40 -5.56 -2.01
C GLU A 609 -4.17 -5.70 -0.69
N SER A 610 -4.54 -6.92 -0.32
CA SER A 610 -5.49 -7.17 0.76
C SER A 610 -5.31 -8.56 1.35
N SER A 611 -5.99 -8.83 2.47
CA SER A 611 -5.97 -10.14 3.13
C SER A 611 -6.54 -11.26 2.24
N GLY A 612 -7.46 -10.93 1.33
CA GLY A 612 -8.09 -11.89 0.42
C GLY A 612 -7.26 -12.19 -0.84
N THR A 613 -6.44 -11.24 -1.28
CA THR A 613 -5.66 -11.34 -2.54
C THR A 613 -4.16 -11.60 -2.31
N MET A 614 -3.73 -11.79 -1.06
CA MET A 614 -2.33 -12.11 -0.70
C MET A 614 -1.90 -13.57 -0.98
N SER A 615 -2.69 -14.34 -1.75
CA SER A 615 -2.46 -15.77 -2.05
C SER A 615 -1.24 -16.06 -2.93
N GLY A 616 -0.38 -15.08 -3.18
CA GLY A 616 0.90 -15.19 -3.89
C GLY A 616 1.91 -14.20 -3.35
N HIS A 617 3.17 -14.30 -3.78
CA HIS A 617 4.23 -13.33 -3.45
C HIS A 617 4.11 -12.04 -4.30
N ARG A 618 2.87 -11.61 -4.48
CA ARG A 618 2.48 -10.48 -5.32
C ARG A 618 2.61 -9.19 -4.52
N ALA A 619 2.99 -8.11 -5.18
CA ALA A 619 2.95 -6.77 -4.63
C ALA A 619 2.25 -5.83 -5.61
N ILE A 620 1.52 -4.82 -5.12
CA ILE A 620 0.84 -3.83 -5.95
C ILE A 620 1.62 -2.53 -6.02
N PHE A 621 1.54 -1.83 -7.16
CA PHE A 621 2.21 -0.55 -7.36
C PHE A 621 1.48 0.63 -6.71
N MET A 622 0.24 0.43 -6.23
CA MET A 622 -0.54 1.44 -5.51
C MET A 622 -0.02 1.65 -4.09
N ALA A 623 1.17 2.22 -3.96
CA ALA A 623 1.85 2.50 -2.71
C ALA A 623 1.37 3.82 -2.06
N ASN A 624 0.06 4.02 -1.94
CA ASN A 624 -0.52 5.25 -1.38
C ASN A 624 -0.05 5.56 0.04
N TYR A 625 0.37 4.55 0.83
CA TYR A 625 0.95 4.76 2.16
C TYR A 625 2.32 5.48 2.14
N ALA A 626 3.06 5.43 1.03
CA ALA A 626 4.45 5.87 0.98
C ALA A 626 4.63 7.37 1.27
N PRO A 627 3.89 8.31 0.64
CA PRO A 627 3.98 9.73 0.97
C PRO A 627 3.63 10.02 2.45
N TRP A 628 2.63 9.33 3.01
CA TRP A 628 2.26 9.48 4.42
C TRP A 628 3.37 9.00 5.37
N MET A 629 3.96 7.83 5.08
CA MET A 629 5.10 7.31 5.84
C MET A 629 6.31 8.24 5.77
N LEU A 630 6.63 8.77 4.58
CA LEU A 630 7.74 9.71 4.41
C LEU A 630 7.52 11.00 5.22
N ARG A 631 6.28 11.49 5.28
CA ARG A 631 5.91 12.67 6.08
C ARG A 631 6.05 12.42 7.57
N ILE A 632 5.54 11.29 8.04
CA ILE A 632 5.69 10.90 9.45
C ILE A 632 7.18 10.74 9.78
N ALA A 633 7.97 10.12 8.90
CA ALA A 633 9.42 9.99 9.07
C ALA A 633 10.10 11.36 9.21
N ALA A 634 9.75 12.33 8.35
CA ALA A 634 10.30 13.69 8.44
C ALA A 634 9.94 14.39 9.76
N LEU A 635 8.74 14.15 10.29
CA LEU A 635 8.25 14.76 11.53
C LEU A 635 8.77 14.08 12.82
N THR A 636 9.19 12.82 12.73
CA THR A 636 9.51 11.98 13.89
C THR A 636 10.94 11.44 13.91
N GLY A 637 11.65 11.47 12.78
CA GLY A 637 12.95 10.84 12.59
C GLY A 637 12.91 9.32 12.38
N ASP A 638 11.74 8.72 12.10
CA ASP A 638 11.62 7.27 11.95
C ASP A 638 12.18 6.77 10.60
N SER A 639 13.40 6.22 10.62
CA SER A 639 14.13 5.76 9.44
C SER A 639 13.52 4.55 8.75
N LEU A 640 12.78 3.69 9.46
CA LEU A 640 12.07 2.56 8.83
C LEU A 640 11.03 3.08 7.86
N LEU A 641 10.19 4.02 8.31
CA LEU A 641 9.13 4.60 7.51
C LEU A 641 9.68 5.34 6.27
N HIS A 642 10.80 6.06 6.45
CA HIS A 642 11.52 6.69 5.34
C HIS A 642 11.96 5.67 4.28
N ASP A 643 12.67 4.61 4.70
CA ASP A 643 13.26 3.64 3.78
C ASP A 643 12.18 2.81 3.06
N VAL A 644 11.08 2.48 3.75
CA VAL A 644 9.92 1.80 3.16
C VAL A 644 9.26 2.68 2.10
N ALA A 645 9.00 3.95 2.42
CA ALA A 645 8.38 4.89 1.49
C ALA A 645 9.20 5.05 0.20
N ARG A 646 10.52 5.24 0.33
CA ARG A 646 11.41 5.36 -0.82
C ARG A 646 11.48 4.08 -1.64
N SER A 647 11.62 2.94 -0.97
CA SER A 647 11.63 1.62 -1.62
C SER A 647 10.37 1.36 -2.44
N ALA A 648 9.22 1.89 -2.01
CA ALA A 648 7.94 1.69 -2.66
C ALA A 648 7.73 2.54 -3.95
N VAL A 649 8.44 3.67 -4.10
CA VAL A 649 8.17 4.64 -5.19
C VAL A 649 9.36 4.81 -6.15
N VAL A 650 10.58 4.98 -5.62
CA VAL A 650 11.72 5.48 -6.39
C VAL A 650 12.20 4.47 -7.44
N GLY A 651 12.35 4.90 -8.69
CA GLY A 651 13.01 4.16 -9.77
C GLY A 651 12.31 2.89 -10.26
N ARG A 652 10.99 2.76 -10.08
CA ARG A 652 10.25 1.51 -10.41
C ARG A 652 9.66 1.45 -11.82
N TYR A 653 9.27 2.57 -12.40
CA TYR A 653 8.52 2.60 -13.66
C TYR A 653 8.67 3.95 -14.35
N ARG A 654 8.40 4.00 -15.67
CA ARG A 654 8.46 5.21 -16.51
C ARG A 654 7.10 5.71 -16.97
N ASN A 655 6.04 4.95 -16.70
CA ASN A 655 4.63 5.27 -16.97
C ASN A 655 3.77 4.40 -16.03
N PHE A 656 2.44 4.37 -16.17
CA PHE A 656 1.55 3.53 -15.38
C PHE A 656 1.94 2.05 -15.57
N PRO A 657 2.39 1.36 -14.50
CA PRO A 657 3.02 0.03 -14.62
C PRO A 657 1.99 -1.11 -14.67
N GLY A 658 0.69 -0.79 -14.78
CA GLY A 658 -0.37 -1.72 -14.41
C GLY A 658 -0.46 -1.91 -12.90
N TYR A 659 -1.17 -2.93 -12.45
CA TYR A 659 -1.59 -3.00 -11.05
C TYR A 659 -0.55 -3.65 -10.11
N HIS A 660 0.18 -4.66 -10.58
CA HIS A 660 1.03 -5.47 -9.70
C HIS A 660 2.33 -5.97 -10.34
N ILE A 661 3.32 -6.25 -9.50
CA ILE A 661 4.55 -6.95 -9.84
C ILE A 661 4.38 -8.47 -9.59
N ASN A 662 5.40 -9.26 -9.95
CA ASN A 662 5.56 -10.65 -9.55
C ASN A 662 4.56 -11.65 -10.15
N THR A 663 4.14 -11.42 -11.39
CA THR A 663 3.74 -12.54 -12.29
C THR A 663 4.95 -13.44 -12.56
N ALA A 664 6.11 -12.81 -12.81
CA ALA A 664 7.45 -13.35 -12.74
C ALA A 664 8.43 -12.16 -12.63
N ARG A 665 9.73 -12.42 -12.51
CA ARG A 665 10.77 -11.38 -12.61
C ARG A 665 10.81 -10.86 -14.06
N THR A 666 10.49 -9.58 -14.28
CA THR A 666 10.45 -8.93 -15.60
C THR A 666 10.63 -7.42 -15.49
N THR A 667 11.11 -6.77 -16.56
CA THR A 667 11.27 -5.31 -16.69
C THR A 667 10.17 -4.67 -17.54
N ILE A 668 9.20 -5.43 -18.03
CA ILE A 668 8.27 -4.93 -19.06
C ILE A 668 7.37 -3.81 -18.56
N TYR A 669 6.90 -3.91 -17.31
CA TYR A 669 6.09 -2.85 -16.69
C TYR A 669 6.88 -1.54 -16.48
N GLU A 670 8.21 -1.56 -16.57
CA GLU A 670 9.07 -0.39 -16.35
C GLU A 670 9.14 0.51 -17.60
N ARG A 671 8.61 0.07 -18.75
CA ARG A 671 8.74 0.78 -20.02
C ARG A 671 7.68 1.87 -20.18
N ALA A 672 8.08 3.00 -20.75
CA ALA A 672 7.18 4.14 -20.96
C ALA A 672 6.02 3.80 -21.91
N ASP A 673 6.29 2.94 -22.90
CA ASP A 673 5.30 2.51 -23.88
C ASP A 673 4.44 1.34 -23.38
N TYR A 674 4.75 0.70 -22.23
CA TYR A 674 4.02 -0.46 -21.71
C TYR A 674 2.49 -0.30 -21.75
N PRO A 675 1.90 0.77 -21.17
CA PRO A 675 0.45 0.95 -21.13
C PRO A 675 -0.17 1.44 -22.45
N LEU A 676 0.62 1.79 -23.47
CA LEU A 676 0.15 2.33 -24.75
C LEU A 676 -0.27 1.20 -25.71
N ARG A 677 -1.17 0.34 -25.25
CA ARG A 677 -1.64 -0.85 -25.94
C ARG A 677 -3.12 -1.08 -25.68
N GLU A 678 -3.76 -1.77 -26.61
CA GLU A 678 -5.12 -2.28 -26.40
C GLU A 678 -5.20 -3.20 -25.19
N HIS A 679 -6.33 -3.19 -24.49
CA HIS A 679 -6.52 -3.94 -23.24
C HIS A 679 -6.12 -5.42 -23.36
N LYS A 680 -6.48 -6.10 -24.45
CA LYS A 680 -6.18 -7.53 -24.67
C LYS A 680 -4.72 -7.83 -25.04
N ALA A 681 -3.94 -6.81 -25.37
CA ALA A 681 -2.50 -6.92 -25.63
C ALA A 681 -1.65 -6.74 -24.36
N LEU A 682 -2.25 -6.38 -23.22
CA LEU A 682 -1.57 -6.28 -21.92
C LEU A 682 -1.68 -7.62 -21.19
N SER A 683 -0.57 -8.36 -21.03
CA SER A 683 -0.60 -9.71 -20.42
C SER A 683 0.28 -9.93 -19.19
N VAL A 684 1.16 -8.99 -18.86
CA VAL A 684 2.10 -9.14 -17.74
C VAL A 684 1.41 -8.99 -16.38
N ASN A 685 0.54 -7.98 -16.22
CA ASN A 685 -0.25 -7.72 -15.02
C ASN A 685 -1.58 -7.05 -15.40
N SER A 686 -2.53 -7.01 -14.46
CA SER A 686 -3.87 -6.43 -14.68
C SER A 686 -3.86 -4.90 -14.75
N PHE A 687 -4.88 -4.34 -15.42
CA PHE A 687 -5.07 -2.90 -15.57
C PHE A 687 -6.44 -2.48 -15.01
N HIS A 688 -6.41 -1.66 -13.97
CA HIS A 688 -7.59 -1.03 -13.39
C HIS A 688 -7.53 0.46 -13.73
N TYR A 689 -8.25 0.88 -14.77
CA TYR A 689 -8.11 2.22 -15.36
C TYR A 689 -8.50 3.34 -14.39
N ASN A 690 -9.36 3.05 -13.41
CA ASN A 690 -9.70 3.94 -12.31
C ASN A 690 -8.53 4.21 -11.34
N HIS A 691 -7.40 3.50 -11.44
CA HIS A 691 -6.20 3.70 -10.61
C HIS A 691 -5.17 4.65 -11.24
N ILE A 692 -5.33 5.06 -12.49
CA ILE A 692 -4.36 5.91 -13.21
C ILE A 692 -4.15 7.26 -12.50
N TRP A 693 -5.25 7.99 -12.25
CA TRP A 693 -5.21 9.28 -11.57
C TRP A 693 -4.83 9.18 -10.08
N PRO A 694 -5.35 8.21 -9.30
CA PRO A 694 -4.83 7.95 -7.96
C PRO A 694 -3.32 7.68 -7.93
N HIS A 695 -2.79 6.94 -8.91
CA HIS A 695 -1.35 6.65 -8.95
C HIS A 695 -0.53 7.92 -9.25
N MET A 696 -1.00 8.81 -10.12
CA MET A 696 -0.36 10.13 -10.31
C MET A 696 -0.36 10.94 -9.02
N SER A 697 -1.44 10.87 -8.23
CA SER A 697 -1.54 11.58 -6.95
C SER A 697 -0.52 11.06 -5.91
N ILE A 698 -0.18 9.76 -5.94
CA ILE A 698 0.94 9.22 -5.15
C ILE A 698 2.25 9.94 -5.50
N LEU A 699 2.55 10.10 -6.79
CA LEU A 699 3.81 10.69 -7.24
C LEU A 699 3.90 12.18 -6.88
N VAL A 700 2.81 12.92 -7.05
CA VAL A 700 2.72 14.33 -6.65
C VAL A 700 2.93 14.47 -5.14
N ASP A 701 2.21 13.68 -4.33
CA ASP A 701 2.33 13.73 -2.88
C ASP A 701 3.73 13.32 -2.41
N PHE A 702 4.35 12.33 -3.06
CA PHE A 702 5.73 11.93 -2.80
C PHE A 702 6.72 13.06 -3.13
N LEU A 703 6.61 13.70 -4.30
CA LEU A 703 7.49 14.81 -4.71
C LEU A 703 7.43 15.99 -3.73
N VAL A 704 6.22 16.38 -3.32
CA VAL A 704 6.02 17.44 -2.32
C VAL A 704 6.61 17.03 -0.98
N THR A 705 6.38 15.79 -0.55
CA THR A 705 6.82 15.30 0.76
C THR A 705 8.33 15.08 0.85
N ASP A 706 8.97 14.56 -0.21
CA ASP A 706 10.43 14.39 -0.27
C ASP A 706 11.13 15.76 -0.21
N THR A 707 10.55 16.77 -0.86
CA THR A 707 11.03 18.15 -0.81
C THR A 707 10.83 18.77 0.59
N PHE A 708 9.66 18.55 1.21
CA PHE A 708 9.39 18.95 2.60
C PHE A 708 10.40 18.32 3.56
N ALA A 709 10.61 17.01 3.48
CA ALA A 709 11.51 16.26 4.34
C ALA A 709 12.96 16.76 4.21
N ARG A 710 13.48 16.86 2.98
CA ARG A 710 14.88 17.26 2.72
C ARG A 710 15.15 18.72 3.03
N SER A 711 14.13 19.58 2.96
CA SER A 711 14.26 21.00 3.32
C SER A 711 14.09 21.25 4.83
N GLY A 712 13.73 20.23 5.62
CA GLY A 712 13.39 20.38 7.03
C GLY A 712 12.15 21.24 7.26
N GLY A 713 11.14 21.12 6.40
CA GLY A 713 9.90 21.90 6.45
C GLY A 713 10.04 23.36 6.01
N LYS A 714 11.16 23.74 5.39
CA LYS A 714 11.34 25.08 4.81
C LYS A 714 10.57 25.25 3.51
N ILE A 715 10.39 24.16 2.76
CA ILE A 715 9.44 24.11 1.64
C ILE A 715 8.24 23.31 2.12
N ASP A 716 7.08 23.95 2.18
CA ASP A 716 5.85 23.35 2.70
C ASP A 716 4.64 23.91 1.98
N PHE A 717 3.78 23.03 1.47
CA PHE A 717 2.59 23.42 0.73
C PHE A 717 1.35 22.95 1.48
N PRO A 718 0.37 23.86 1.66
CA PRO A 718 -0.88 23.49 2.29
C PRO A 718 -1.65 22.52 1.39
N ALA A 719 -2.44 21.66 2.03
CA ALA A 719 -3.14 20.59 1.34
C ALA A 719 -4.53 20.33 1.89
N HIS A 720 -5.37 19.75 1.03
CA HIS A 720 -6.61 19.07 1.41
C HIS A 720 -6.41 17.54 1.37
N PHE A 721 -7.48 16.79 1.62
CA PHE A 721 -7.47 15.34 1.65
C PHE A 721 -8.24 14.75 0.47
N ILE A 722 -7.60 13.80 -0.22
CA ILE A 722 -8.24 12.89 -1.15
C ILE A 722 -8.41 11.57 -0.42
N GLU A 723 -9.64 11.26 0.00
CA GLU A 723 -9.94 9.96 0.63
C GLU A 723 -9.85 8.82 -0.38
N GLY A 724 -10.39 9.04 -1.59
CA GLY A 724 -10.54 7.97 -2.57
C GLY A 724 -11.40 6.82 -2.02
N TYR A 725 -11.22 5.64 -2.61
CA TYR A 725 -11.78 4.38 -2.09
C TYR A 725 -10.66 3.53 -1.49
N ALA A 726 -10.97 2.77 -0.43
CA ALA A 726 -10.07 1.82 0.21
C ALA A 726 -8.79 2.49 0.72
N TYR A 727 -7.64 2.18 0.11
CA TYR A 727 -6.33 2.69 0.48
C TYR A 727 -5.85 3.79 -0.46
N LEU A 728 -6.66 4.25 -1.43
CA LEU A 728 -6.29 5.24 -2.47
C LEU A 728 -6.24 6.68 -1.95
N GLN A 729 -5.65 6.87 -0.77
CA GLN A 729 -5.61 8.11 -0.01
C GLN A 729 -4.36 8.94 -0.34
N SER A 730 -4.52 10.22 -0.67
CA SER A 730 -3.42 11.14 -0.98
C SER A 730 -3.73 12.57 -0.51
N LYS A 731 -2.74 13.46 -0.49
CA LYS A 731 -2.99 14.90 -0.33
C LYS A 731 -3.34 15.59 -1.66
N PHE A 732 -4.16 16.63 -1.58
CA PHE A 732 -4.51 17.52 -2.68
C PHE A 732 -3.78 18.86 -2.53
N TYR A 733 -3.11 19.36 -3.57
CA TYR A 733 -2.26 20.57 -3.50
C TYR A 733 -2.61 21.63 -4.55
N GLY A 734 -2.12 22.87 -4.32
CA GLY A 734 -2.02 23.89 -5.36
C GLY A 734 -3.16 24.92 -5.41
N ASP A 735 -4.12 24.86 -4.48
CA ASP A 735 -5.24 25.81 -4.43
C ASP A 735 -4.93 27.11 -3.66
N ARG A 736 -3.79 27.19 -2.98
CA ARG A 736 -3.35 28.37 -2.24
C ARG A 736 -1.82 28.41 -2.04
N PRO A 737 -1.24 29.59 -1.77
CA PRO A 737 0.20 29.72 -1.51
C PRO A 737 0.66 28.90 -0.30
N GLY A 738 1.84 28.30 -0.44
CA GLY A 738 2.62 27.72 0.63
C GLY A 738 3.90 28.52 0.88
N LYS A 739 4.84 27.87 1.56
CA LYS A 739 6.12 28.44 1.95
C LYS A 739 7.26 27.84 1.12
N PHE A 740 8.17 28.70 0.68
CA PHE A 740 9.43 28.29 0.04
C PHE A 740 10.58 29.06 0.70
N PHE A 741 11.20 28.44 1.70
CA PHE A 741 12.15 29.07 2.64
C PHE A 741 11.56 30.31 3.32
N ASP A 742 12.09 31.50 3.08
CA ASP A 742 11.66 32.77 3.66
C ASP A 742 10.61 33.48 2.77
N ARG A 743 9.95 32.74 1.87
CA ARG A 743 8.88 33.21 0.99
C ARG A 743 7.56 32.55 1.32
N ASP A 744 6.47 33.31 1.31
CA ASP A 744 5.11 32.90 1.66
C ASP A 744 4.11 33.02 0.49
N ASP A 745 4.59 33.36 -0.71
CA ASP A 745 3.80 33.54 -1.91
C ASP A 745 3.93 32.39 -2.93
N ALA A 746 4.53 31.27 -2.51
CA ALA A 746 4.84 30.16 -3.41
C ALA A 746 3.60 29.32 -3.72
N VAL A 747 3.12 29.34 -4.96
CA VAL A 747 2.02 28.48 -5.44
C VAL A 747 2.60 27.32 -6.24
N LEU A 748 2.31 26.07 -5.84
CA LEU A 748 2.79 24.87 -6.52
C LEU A 748 2.36 24.89 -8.00
N TRP A 749 3.31 24.74 -8.92
CA TRP A 749 3.09 24.86 -10.36
C TRP A 749 4.05 23.91 -11.11
N LEU A 750 3.52 22.76 -11.51
CA LEU A 750 4.22 21.65 -12.17
C LEU A 750 3.67 21.36 -13.59
N PRO A 751 3.66 22.33 -14.53
CA PRO A 751 3.32 22.04 -15.92
C PRO A 751 4.14 20.89 -16.50
N ARG A 752 3.50 20.09 -17.35
CA ARG A 752 4.15 18.99 -18.06
C ARG A 752 5.37 19.47 -18.82
N ARG A 753 6.47 18.73 -18.72
CA ARG A 753 7.72 18.99 -19.46
C ARG A 753 8.27 20.40 -19.24
N LEU A 754 8.03 21.00 -18.07
CA LEU A 754 8.58 22.32 -17.73
C LEU A 754 10.10 22.29 -17.63
N ILE A 755 10.65 21.23 -17.04
CA ILE A 755 12.08 21.09 -16.78
C ILE A 755 12.61 19.86 -17.50
N LYS A 756 13.71 20.06 -18.24
CA LYS A 756 14.58 18.97 -18.69
C LYS A 756 15.87 18.99 -17.89
N SER A 757 16.21 17.86 -17.29
CA SER A 757 17.49 17.66 -16.60
C SER A 757 18.40 16.76 -17.43
N GLY A 758 19.71 16.98 -17.37
CA GLY A 758 20.69 16.02 -17.90
C GLY A 758 20.89 14.78 -17.03
N SER A 759 20.20 14.65 -15.89
CA SER A 759 20.28 13.49 -15.00
C SER A 759 18.89 12.98 -14.60
N VAL A 760 18.69 11.66 -14.69
CA VAL A 760 17.47 10.99 -14.20
C VAL A 760 17.38 10.97 -12.66
N GLU A 761 18.50 11.19 -11.97
CA GLU A 761 18.57 11.17 -10.50
C GLU A 761 17.94 12.39 -9.84
N LEU A 762 17.70 13.47 -10.58
CA LEU A 762 17.07 14.66 -10.04
C LEU A 762 15.57 14.62 -10.27
N ASN A 763 14.82 14.59 -9.16
CA ASN A 763 13.42 14.97 -9.17
C ASN A 763 13.30 16.48 -8.92
N THR A 764 12.22 17.08 -9.40
CA THR A 764 11.98 18.52 -9.30
C THR A 764 10.64 18.85 -8.69
N LEU A 765 10.61 19.91 -7.88
CA LEU A 765 9.39 20.57 -7.44
C LEU A 765 9.48 22.06 -7.84
N VAL A 766 8.41 22.59 -8.42
CA VAL A 766 8.38 23.96 -8.94
C VAL A 766 7.20 24.71 -8.37
N ALA A 767 7.42 25.96 -8.02
CA ALA A 767 6.37 26.88 -7.60
C ALA A 767 6.59 28.25 -8.25
N ARG A 768 5.50 28.96 -8.50
CA ARG A 768 5.52 30.37 -8.93
C ARG A 768 5.30 31.27 -7.72
N GLY A 769 5.99 32.40 -7.67
CA GLY A 769 5.72 33.50 -6.76
C GLY A 769 5.10 34.68 -7.51
N ARG A 770 5.01 35.85 -6.86
CA ARG A 770 4.47 37.08 -7.48
C ARG A 770 5.34 37.60 -8.63
N ASP A 771 6.66 37.56 -8.45
CA ASP A 771 7.67 38.13 -9.35
C ASP A 771 8.86 37.19 -9.57
N ARG A 772 8.67 35.89 -9.35
CA ARG A 772 9.75 34.90 -9.36
C ARG A 772 9.27 33.47 -9.60
N LEU A 773 10.24 32.62 -9.92
CA LEU A 773 10.07 31.16 -10.03
C LEU A 773 10.95 30.47 -8.98
N TYR A 774 10.38 29.49 -8.28
CA TYR A 774 11.06 28.68 -7.28
C TYR A 774 11.26 27.27 -7.80
N LEU A 775 12.49 26.77 -7.72
CA LEU A 775 12.89 25.44 -8.18
C LEU A 775 13.53 24.68 -7.02
N ALA A 776 13.06 23.48 -6.72
CA ALA A 776 13.73 22.56 -5.81
C ALA A 776 14.14 21.30 -6.57
N PHE A 777 15.40 20.90 -6.41
CA PHE A 777 15.96 19.68 -6.98
C PHE A 777 16.31 18.73 -5.84
N THR A 778 15.77 17.52 -5.88
CA THR A 778 16.06 16.46 -4.91
C THR A 778 16.84 15.33 -5.58
N ASN A 779 17.98 14.97 -4.99
CA ASN A 779 18.86 13.95 -5.53
C ASN A 779 18.52 12.57 -4.97
N GLN A 780 18.22 11.62 -5.85
CA GLN A 780 17.90 10.24 -5.51
C GLN A 780 19.13 9.31 -5.50
N SER A 781 20.33 9.87 -5.75
CA SER A 781 21.62 9.17 -5.72
C SER A 781 22.37 9.41 -4.42
N THR A 782 23.20 8.44 -4.02
CA THR A 782 24.19 8.57 -2.94
C THR A 782 25.45 9.35 -3.35
N GLU A 783 25.51 9.80 -4.60
CA GLU A 783 26.59 10.62 -5.14
C GLU A 783 26.08 12.03 -5.47
N PRO A 784 26.93 13.08 -5.41
CA PRO A 784 26.53 14.42 -5.85
C PRO A 784 26.19 14.40 -7.34
N VAL A 785 25.15 15.14 -7.73
CA VAL A 785 24.75 15.28 -9.13
C VAL A 785 24.95 16.73 -9.53
N THR A 786 25.80 16.96 -10.54
CA THR A 786 25.93 18.26 -11.22
C THR A 786 25.45 18.11 -12.64
N THR A 787 24.49 18.93 -13.06
CA THR A 787 23.90 18.83 -14.40
C THR A 787 23.30 20.14 -14.87
N GLU A 788 23.17 20.29 -16.19
CA GLU A 788 22.43 21.39 -16.78
C GLU A 788 20.92 21.13 -16.66
N ILE A 789 20.19 22.17 -16.29
CA ILE A 789 18.74 22.25 -16.25
C ILE A 789 18.31 23.20 -17.35
N ALA A 790 17.38 22.75 -18.19
CA ALA A 790 16.75 23.57 -19.22
C ALA A 790 15.26 23.73 -18.92
N LEU A 791 14.81 24.97 -18.80
CA LEU A 791 13.40 25.36 -18.69
C LEU A 791 12.78 25.46 -20.09
N ASN A 792 11.53 25.01 -20.20
CA ASN A 792 10.82 24.96 -21.47
C ASN A 792 10.37 26.36 -21.93
N ALA A 793 11.02 26.89 -22.97
CA ALA A 793 10.73 28.20 -23.54
C ALA A 793 9.34 28.32 -24.18
N THR A 794 8.68 27.22 -24.55
CA THR A 794 7.28 27.27 -25.03
C THR A 794 6.30 27.57 -23.89
N LEU A 795 6.62 27.14 -22.68
CA LEU A 795 5.82 27.43 -21.47
C LEU A 795 6.24 28.75 -20.81
N LEU A 796 7.50 29.12 -20.95
CA LEU A 796 8.10 30.34 -20.41
C LEU A 796 8.79 31.13 -21.54
N PRO A 797 8.04 31.75 -22.47
CA PRO A 797 8.61 32.47 -23.62
C PRO A 797 9.48 33.67 -23.21
N GLN A 798 9.26 34.20 -22.01
CA GLN A 798 10.06 35.25 -21.36
C GLN A 798 11.55 34.90 -21.25
N LEU A 799 11.92 33.61 -21.36
CA LEU A 799 13.30 33.14 -21.20
C LEU A 799 14.18 33.39 -22.42
N ALA A 800 13.60 33.51 -23.61
CA ALA A 800 14.35 33.56 -24.86
C ALA A 800 15.16 34.86 -25.00
N GLY A 801 16.48 34.76 -25.18
CA GLY A 801 17.38 35.91 -25.30
C GLY A 801 17.60 36.66 -23.98
N GLN A 802 17.07 36.15 -22.87
CA GLN A 802 17.08 36.82 -21.58
C GLN A 802 18.01 36.15 -20.60
N THR A 803 18.47 36.96 -19.64
CA THR A 803 19.32 36.54 -18.54
C THR A 803 18.66 36.93 -17.23
N PHE A 804 18.38 35.93 -16.38
CA PHE A 804 17.80 36.14 -15.06
C PHE A 804 18.85 35.84 -13.99
N ARG A 805 18.82 36.65 -12.93
CA ARG A 805 19.60 36.37 -11.72
C ARG A 805 18.95 35.21 -10.98
N THR A 806 19.78 34.33 -10.42
CA THR A 806 19.29 33.29 -9.51
C THR A 806 19.96 33.38 -8.15
N ARG A 807 19.30 32.84 -7.13
CA ARG A 807 19.81 32.69 -5.77
C ARG A 807 19.57 31.28 -5.28
N VAL A 808 20.63 30.61 -4.83
CA VAL A 808 20.54 29.32 -4.14
C VAL A 808 20.21 29.58 -2.67
N PHE A 809 19.17 28.95 -2.13
CA PHE A 809 18.69 29.24 -0.78
C PHE A 809 19.61 28.75 0.33
N SER A 810 20.41 27.70 0.10
CA SER A 810 21.25 27.08 1.14
C SER A 810 22.47 27.92 1.52
N ASP A 811 23.09 28.57 0.54
CA ASP A 811 24.37 29.29 0.71
C ASP A 811 24.35 30.72 0.16
N GLY A 812 23.25 31.15 -0.46
CA GLY A 812 23.13 32.47 -1.08
C GLY A 812 23.96 32.64 -2.36
N SER A 813 24.59 31.58 -2.86
CA SER A 813 25.33 31.61 -4.11
C SER A 813 24.40 31.98 -5.26
N ALA A 814 24.95 32.68 -6.25
CA ALA A 814 24.23 33.10 -7.44
C ALA A 814 24.81 32.39 -8.66
N THR A 815 23.93 31.81 -9.47
CA THR A 815 24.23 31.43 -10.85
C THR A 815 23.35 32.23 -11.80
N THR A 816 23.65 32.16 -13.09
CA THR A 816 22.89 32.87 -14.11
C THR A 816 21.98 31.88 -14.83
N LEU A 817 20.69 32.20 -14.90
CA LEU A 817 19.77 31.52 -15.82
C LEU A 817 19.83 32.27 -17.15
N ARG A 818 20.48 31.69 -18.15
CA ARG A 818 20.63 32.29 -19.48
C ARG A 818 19.90 31.45 -20.50
N ASP A 819 19.03 32.08 -21.29
CA ASP A 819 18.25 31.40 -22.34
C ASP A 819 17.53 30.14 -21.81
N GLY A 820 17.01 30.24 -20.57
CA GLY A 820 16.34 29.15 -19.88
C GLY A 820 17.24 28.03 -19.35
N ARG A 821 18.58 28.19 -19.37
CA ARG A 821 19.54 27.19 -18.90
C ARG A 821 20.29 27.63 -17.65
N LEU A 822 20.41 26.73 -16.68
CA LEU A 822 21.30 26.89 -15.53
C LEU A 822 22.01 25.56 -15.21
N THR A 823 23.19 25.63 -14.62
CA THR A 823 23.83 24.45 -14.01
C THR A 823 23.48 24.39 -12.53
N VAL A 824 23.09 23.21 -12.04
CA VAL A 824 22.82 22.97 -10.62
C VAL A 824 23.67 21.82 -10.12
N THR A 825 24.18 21.97 -8.90
CA THR A 825 24.81 20.89 -8.13
C THR A 825 23.91 20.54 -6.96
N VAL A 826 23.57 19.26 -6.81
CA VAL A 826 22.73 18.74 -5.73
C VAL A 826 23.52 17.71 -4.93
N PRO A 827 23.64 17.86 -3.60
CA PRO A 827 24.42 16.94 -2.77
C PRO A 827 23.82 15.51 -2.77
N PRO A 828 24.61 14.49 -2.41
CA PRO A 828 24.12 13.12 -2.17
C PRO A 828 22.86 13.11 -1.33
N MET A 829 21.81 12.44 -1.79
CA MET A 829 20.57 12.28 -1.03
C MET A 829 20.11 13.61 -0.41
N GLY A 830 20.28 14.72 -1.13
CA GLY A 830 20.04 16.05 -0.60
C GLY A 830 19.14 16.87 -1.51
N LEU A 831 19.09 18.17 -1.22
CA LEU A 831 18.26 19.13 -1.92
C LEU A 831 19.05 20.40 -2.21
N THR A 832 18.84 20.95 -3.40
CA THR A 832 19.25 22.31 -3.77
C THR A 832 18.02 23.05 -4.23
N ALA A 833 17.79 24.23 -3.66
CA ALA A 833 16.65 25.08 -4.00
C ALA A 833 17.14 26.42 -4.57
N VAL A 834 16.50 26.87 -5.64
CA VAL A 834 16.89 28.03 -6.44
C VAL A 834 15.69 28.96 -6.61
N GLU A 835 15.91 30.24 -6.39
CA GLU A 835 15.01 31.35 -6.72
C GLU A 835 15.49 31.97 -8.04
N VAL A 836 14.59 32.14 -9.01
CA VAL A 836 14.83 32.90 -10.24
C VAL A 836 14.13 34.25 -10.11
N GLU A 837 14.90 35.31 -9.95
CA GLU A 837 14.40 36.65 -9.66
C GLU A 837 13.87 37.33 -10.93
N GLY A 838 12.71 38.00 -10.83
CA GLY A 838 12.13 38.80 -11.92
C GLY A 838 11.40 38.00 -13.00
N LEU A 839 11.31 36.67 -12.88
CA LEU A 839 10.56 35.82 -13.81
C LEU A 839 9.09 35.70 -13.38
N VAL A 840 8.21 36.46 -14.02
CA VAL A 840 6.75 36.42 -13.79
C VAL A 840 6.12 35.28 -14.60
N VAL A 841 5.35 34.43 -13.93
CA VAL A 841 4.58 33.34 -14.55
C VAL A 841 3.11 33.73 -14.65
N THR A 842 2.57 33.73 -15.87
CA THR A 842 1.14 33.86 -16.11
C THR A 842 0.54 32.46 -16.23
N SER A 843 -0.32 32.07 -15.29
CA SER A 843 -1.01 30.78 -15.38
C SER A 843 -2.11 30.82 -16.44
N LYS A 844 -2.36 29.68 -17.09
CA LYS A 844 -3.39 29.53 -18.12
C LYS A 844 -4.76 29.23 -17.53
N PHE A 845 -4.79 28.47 -16.45
CA PHE A 845 -5.98 27.86 -15.86
C PHE A 845 -6.00 27.99 -14.34
N GLN A 846 -4.86 27.79 -13.66
CA GLN A 846 -4.76 27.72 -12.21
C GLN A 846 -5.41 28.92 -11.51
N ASP A 847 -5.05 30.16 -11.91
CA ASP A 847 -5.59 31.39 -11.30
C ASP A 847 -7.10 31.55 -11.54
N ARG A 848 -7.63 31.05 -12.66
CA ARG A 848 -9.07 31.08 -12.94
C ARG A 848 -9.84 30.14 -12.02
N LEU A 849 -9.29 28.96 -11.71
CA LEU A 849 -9.95 27.97 -10.84
C LEU A 849 -9.94 28.42 -9.37
N VAL A 850 -8.78 28.83 -8.86
CA VAL A 850 -8.64 29.32 -7.47
C VAL A 850 -9.17 30.74 -7.28
N GLY A 851 -9.64 31.38 -8.36
CA GLY A 851 -10.30 32.68 -8.33
C GLY A 851 -11.70 32.64 -7.74
N ALA A 852 -12.28 31.46 -7.50
CA ALA A 852 -13.59 31.29 -6.88
C ALA A 852 -13.67 31.93 -5.49
N ARG A 853 -14.77 32.62 -5.15
CA ARG A 853 -14.96 33.26 -3.84
C ARG A 853 -16.38 33.05 -3.33
N ALA A 854 -16.54 32.98 -2.00
CA ALA A 854 -17.86 32.94 -1.37
C ALA A 854 -18.78 34.12 -1.75
N ALA A 855 -18.22 35.28 -2.13
CA ALA A 855 -19.01 36.41 -2.63
C ALA A 855 -19.71 36.12 -3.98
N ASP A 856 -19.26 35.09 -4.70
CA ASP A 856 -19.86 34.62 -5.94
C ASP A 856 -20.81 33.43 -5.75
N ALA A 857 -21.04 33.03 -4.50
CA ALA A 857 -21.96 31.95 -4.17
C ALA A 857 -23.38 32.30 -4.58
N TRP A 858 -24.10 31.29 -5.08
CA TRP A 858 -25.52 31.40 -5.36
C TRP A 858 -26.32 31.07 -4.09
N ARG A 859 -27.28 31.92 -3.73
CA ARG A 859 -28.15 31.73 -2.56
C ARG A 859 -29.00 30.48 -2.65
N ARG A 860 -29.50 30.16 -3.85
CA ARG A 860 -30.25 28.96 -4.16
C ARG A 860 -29.54 28.22 -5.28
N ASP A 861 -28.51 27.47 -4.89
CA ASP A 861 -27.61 26.73 -5.77
C ASP A 861 -27.96 25.23 -5.90
N HIS A 862 -29.04 24.78 -5.26
CA HIS A 862 -29.56 23.42 -5.38
C HIS A 862 -31.10 23.42 -5.36
N VAL A 863 -31.70 22.67 -6.28
CA VAL A 863 -33.15 22.43 -6.36
C VAL A 863 -33.41 20.94 -6.59
N GLU A 864 -34.36 20.40 -5.86
CA GLU A 864 -34.87 19.04 -6.01
C GLU A 864 -36.34 19.10 -6.43
N LEU A 865 -36.70 18.39 -7.50
CA LEU A 865 -38.08 18.29 -7.97
C LEU A 865 -38.56 16.84 -7.89
N PRO A 866 -39.80 16.57 -7.44
CA PRO A 866 -40.36 15.22 -7.44
C PRO A 866 -40.41 14.59 -8.85
N PHE A 867 -40.55 15.40 -9.90
CA PHE A 867 -40.60 14.94 -11.28
C PHE A 867 -39.32 14.21 -11.67
N GLY A 868 -39.43 12.89 -11.91
CA GLY A 868 -38.28 12.04 -12.22
C GLY A 868 -37.18 12.03 -11.16
N GLY A 869 -37.43 12.56 -9.96
CA GLY A 869 -36.39 12.84 -8.95
C GLY A 869 -35.31 13.80 -9.46
N THR A 870 -35.69 14.85 -10.20
CA THR A 870 -34.75 15.81 -10.81
C THR A 870 -33.93 16.52 -9.73
N GLN A 871 -32.61 16.58 -9.94
CA GLN A 871 -31.65 17.30 -9.14
C GLN A 871 -30.99 18.37 -10.04
N ALA A 872 -31.00 19.63 -9.62
CA ALA A 872 -30.38 20.73 -10.36
C ALA A 872 -29.47 21.52 -9.42
N MET A 873 -28.22 21.77 -9.81
CA MET A 873 -27.26 22.49 -8.97
C MET A 873 -26.34 23.43 -9.75
N ILE A 874 -25.92 24.52 -9.10
CA ILE A 874 -24.86 25.41 -9.62
C ILE A 874 -23.52 24.96 -9.05
N LEU A 875 -22.60 24.64 -9.95
CA LEU A 875 -21.23 24.32 -9.65
C LEU A 875 -20.36 25.50 -10.10
N ASN A 876 -19.95 26.32 -9.13
CA ASN A 876 -19.16 27.53 -9.34
C ASN A 876 -17.70 27.31 -8.91
N PHE A 877 -16.84 27.16 -9.92
CA PHE A 877 -15.38 27.10 -9.81
C PHE A 877 -14.72 28.42 -10.21
N GLY A 878 -15.41 29.54 -9.98
CA GLY A 878 -14.95 30.88 -10.28
C GLY A 878 -14.83 31.14 -11.78
N PRO A 879 -13.88 31.99 -12.20
CA PRO A 879 -13.63 32.31 -13.61
C PRO A 879 -13.29 31.11 -14.51
N ALA A 880 -12.92 29.95 -13.93
CA ALA A 880 -12.64 28.75 -14.73
C ALA A 880 -13.91 28.12 -15.31
N ALA A 881 -14.94 27.94 -14.47
CA ALA A 881 -16.20 27.36 -14.89
C ALA A 881 -17.31 27.68 -13.88
N THR A 882 -18.48 28.08 -14.38
CA THR A 882 -19.74 28.00 -13.64
C THR A 882 -20.72 27.23 -14.51
N THR A 883 -21.32 26.16 -14.00
CA THR A 883 -22.35 25.41 -14.74
C THR A 883 -23.59 25.15 -13.90
N ALA A 884 -24.72 25.00 -14.57
CA ALA A 884 -25.88 24.33 -14.04
C ALA A 884 -25.79 22.85 -14.44
N PHE A 885 -25.71 21.96 -13.46
CA PHE A 885 -25.75 20.52 -13.65
C PHE A 885 -27.12 19.99 -13.24
N VAL A 886 -27.83 19.37 -14.18
CA VAL A 886 -29.18 18.84 -13.99
C VAL A 886 -29.20 17.36 -14.34
N TYR A 887 -29.69 16.50 -13.44
CA TYR A 887 -29.84 15.06 -13.72
C TYR A 887 -31.14 14.51 -13.13
N LEU A 888 -31.60 13.37 -13.64
CA LEU A 888 -32.81 12.69 -13.18
C LEU A 888 -32.49 11.35 -12.55
N GLN A 889 -33.15 11.03 -11.42
CA GLN A 889 -33.08 9.70 -10.82
C GLN A 889 -33.86 8.64 -11.61
N ALA A 890 -34.90 9.06 -12.35
CA ALA A 890 -35.62 8.20 -13.26
C ALA A 890 -34.74 7.74 -14.43
N ASP A 891 -34.94 6.50 -14.87
CA ASP A 891 -34.14 5.85 -15.90
C ASP A 891 -34.92 5.59 -17.20
N ASP A 892 -34.26 4.88 -18.13
CA ASP A 892 -34.82 4.43 -19.39
C ASP A 892 -35.95 3.40 -19.25
N SER A 893 -36.27 2.95 -18.03
CA SER A 893 -37.47 2.17 -17.74
C SER A 893 -38.72 3.05 -17.60
N LYS A 894 -38.56 4.37 -17.43
CA LYS A 894 -39.68 5.33 -17.28
C LYS A 894 -39.79 6.26 -18.46
N PHE A 895 -38.66 6.79 -18.93
CA PHE A 895 -38.61 7.80 -19.98
C PHE A 895 -37.74 7.31 -21.13
N LYS A 896 -38.18 7.51 -22.38
CA LYS A 896 -37.36 7.23 -23.56
C LYS A 896 -36.61 8.46 -24.08
N GLU A 897 -37.01 9.64 -23.63
CA GLU A 897 -36.45 10.92 -24.03
C GLU A 897 -36.72 11.95 -22.91
N VAL A 898 -35.74 12.78 -22.60
CA VAL A 898 -35.82 13.88 -21.63
C VAL A 898 -35.28 15.14 -22.28
N THR A 899 -36.01 16.25 -22.12
CA THR A 899 -35.64 17.58 -22.63
C THR A 899 -35.51 18.56 -21.47
N LEU A 900 -34.34 19.18 -21.32
CA LEU A 900 -34.12 20.34 -20.47
C LEU A 900 -34.36 21.62 -21.28
N SER A 901 -35.39 22.37 -20.94
CA SER A 901 -35.57 23.75 -21.40
C SER A 901 -35.03 24.70 -20.34
N TYR A 902 -34.22 25.70 -20.72
CA TYR A 902 -33.66 26.64 -19.76
C TYR A 902 -33.60 28.08 -20.29
N ALA A 903 -33.50 29.02 -19.37
CA ALA A 903 -33.27 30.43 -19.63
C ALA A 903 -32.19 31.02 -18.69
N ILE A 904 -31.29 31.82 -19.27
CA ILE A 904 -30.26 32.59 -18.55
C ILE A 904 -30.30 34.02 -19.09
N GLY A 905 -30.88 34.94 -18.31
CA GLY A 905 -31.17 36.29 -18.81
C GLY A 905 -32.08 36.24 -20.04
N ALA A 906 -31.63 36.78 -21.17
CA ALA A 906 -32.37 36.76 -22.43
C ALA A 906 -32.20 35.45 -23.24
N GLN A 907 -31.18 34.65 -22.93
CA GLN A 907 -30.91 33.40 -23.63
C GLN A 907 -31.94 32.35 -23.21
N LYS A 908 -32.58 31.70 -24.19
CA LYS A 908 -33.43 30.51 -23.99
C LYS A 908 -32.95 29.40 -24.91
N ALA A 909 -32.84 28.18 -24.41
CA ALA A 909 -32.46 27.03 -25.23
C ALA A 909 -33.04 25.72 -24.67
N THR A 910 -32.92 24.66 -25.46
CA THR A 910 -33.39 23.31 -25.12
C THR A 910 -32.30 22.29 -25.42
N LEU A 911 -32.11 21.32 -24.53
CA LEU A 911 -31.23 20.16 -24.73
C LEU A 911 -32.09 18.89 -24.59
N THR A 912 -31.93 17.94 -25.51
CA THR A 912 -32.67 16.67 -25.48
C THR A 912 -31.71 15.51 -25.41
N ASP A 913 -31.97 14.57 -24.52
CA ASP A 913 -31.23 13.33 -24.36
C ASP A 913 -32.19 12.12 -24.45
N SER A 914 -31.86 11.17 -25.30
CA SER A 914 -32.61 9.93 -25.54
C SER A 914 -31.85 8.69 -25.06
N THR A 915 -30.70 8.86 -24.41
CA THR A 915 -29.87 7.76 -23.91
C THR A 915 -29.61 7.94 -22.42
N TYR A 916 -30.03 6.98 -21.60
CA TYR A 916 -29.71 6.98 -20.17
C TYR A 916 -28.20 6.78 -19.95
N PRO A 917 -27.52 7.52 -19.06
CA PRO A 917 -28.07 8.40 -18.01
C PRO A 917 -28.52 9.80 -18.46
N PHE A 918 -29.71 10.25 -18.03
CA PHE A 918 -30.24 11.58 -18.37
C PHE A 918 -29.59 12.70 -17.56
N GLU A 919 -28.58 13.35 -18.15
CA GLU A 919 -27.76 14.36 -17.49
C GLU A 919 -27.49 15.55 -18.43
N PHE A 920 -27.55 16.76 -17.89
CA PHE A 920 -27.38 18.00 -18.64
C PHE A 920 -26.42 18.92 -17.91
N THR A 921 -25.43 19.44 -18.63
CA THR A 921 -24.46 20.41 -18.12
C THR A 921 -24.53 21.65 -18.98
N VAL A 922 -24.95 22.76 -18.39
CA VAL A 922 -25.11 24.04 -19.09
C VAL A 922 -24.13 25.07 -18.53
N PRO A 923 -23.20 25.61 -19.33
CA PRO A 923 -22.36 26.72 -18.92
C PRO A 923 -23.21 27.95 -18.54
N VAL A 924 -22.91 28.54 -17.40
CA VAL A 924 -23.60 29.72 -16.86
C VAL A 924 -22.64 30.91 -16.97
N PRO A 925 -22.97 31.96 -17.77
CA PRO A 925 -22.13 33.13 -17.92
C PRO A 925 -21.83 33.85 -16.61
N ALA A 926 -20.63 34.41 -16.51
CA ALA A 926 -20.26 35.27 -15.40
C ALA A 926 -21.25 36.46 -15.27
N GLY A 927 -21.78 36.67 -14.06
CA GLY A 927 -22.76 37.73 -13.80
C GLY A 927 -24.23 37.32 -13.96
N ALA A 928 -24.51 36.09 -14.42
CA ALA A 928 -25.87 35.55 -14.36
C ALA A 928 -26.40 35.55 -12.92
N THR A 929 -27.67 35.93 -12.76
CA THR A 929 -28.35 36.03 -11.45
C THR A 929 -29.39 34.94 -11.23
N ALA A 930 -29.81 34.26 -12.31
CA ALA A 930 -30.77 33.18 -12.28
C ALA A 930 -30.50 32.18 -13.41
N PHE A 931 -30.87 30.93 -13.17
CA PHE A 931 -30.98 29.86 -14.15
C PHE A 931 -32.39 29.27 -14.01
N ASP A 932 -33.28 29.67 -14.91
CA ASP A 932 -34.66 29.16 -14.96
C ASP A 932 -34.68 27.92 -15.84
N PHE A 933 -35.39 26.88 -15.42
CA PHE A 933 -35.46 25.64 -16.19
C PHE A 933 -36.77 24.88 -16.01
N GLU A 934 -37.06 24.03 -16.97
CA GLU A 934 -38.16 23.06 -16.98
C GLU A 934 -37.64 21.76 -17.58
N VAL A 935 -37.93 20.65 -16.94
CA VAL A 935 -37.62 19.31 -17.47
C VAL A 935 -38.90 18.70 -18.03
N GLN A 936 -38.86 18.31 -19.28
CA GLN A 936 -39.91 17.58 -19.96
C GLN A 936 -39.43 16.17 -20.25
N ALA A 937 -40.31 15.18 -20.17
CA ALA A 937 -39.95 13.80 -20.49
C ALA A 937 -41.06 13.14 -21.31
N VAL A 938 -40.65 12.23 -22.20
CA VAL A 938 -41.55 11.37 -22.96
C VAL A 938 -41.52 9.99 -22.32
N THR A 939 -42.67 9.53 -21.84
CA THR A 939 -42.80 8.18 -21.27
C THR A 939 -42.62 7.12 -22.36
N LEU A 940 -42.44 5.87 -21.95
CA LEU A 940 -42.37 4.74 -22.89
C LEU A 940 -43.63 4.62 -23.77
N SER A 941 -44.81 5.01 -23.27
CA SER A 941 -46.07 5.04 -24.02
C SER A 941 -46.21 6.25 -24.96
N GLY A 942 -45.28 7.21 -24.92
CA GLY A 942 -45.30 8.42 -25.75
C GLY A 942 -46.00 9.62 -25.12
N GLU A 943 -46.46 9.51 -23.87
CA GLU A 943 -47.04 10.63 -23.12
C GLU A 943 -45.95 11.66 -22.76
N LYS A 944 -46.24 12.94 -22.95
CA LYS A 944 -45.36 14.03 -22.54
C LYS A 944 -45.73 14.52 -21.15
N GLN A 945 -44.74 14.57 -20.26
CA GLN A 945 -44.89 15.05 -18.90
C GLN A 945 -43.88 16.17 -18.63
N SER A 946 -44.17 17.05 -17.66
CA SER A 946 -43.32 18.19 -17.32
C SER A 946 -43.16 18.33 -15.80
N SER A 947 -42.00 18.80 -15.37
CA SER A 947 -41.73 19.19 -13.98
C SER A 947 -42.43 20.48 -13.55
N GLY A 948 -42.88 21.29 -14.50
CA GLY A 948 -43.13 22.71 -14.28
C GLY A 948 -41.83 23.51 -14.12
N PRO A 949 -41.92 24.86 -14.10
CA PRO A 949 -40.75 25.73 -14.03
C PRO A 949 -40.09 25.70 -12.64
N ALA A 950 -38.77 25.78 -12.62
CA ALA A 950 -37.93 25.90 -11.43
C ALA A 950 -36.77 26.87 -11.67
N THR A 951 -36.16 27.37 -10.60
CA THR A 951 -35.13 28.41 -10.69
C THR A 951 -34.02 28.16 -9.67
N LEU A 952 -32.78 28.20 -10.13
CA LEU A 952 -31.59 28.44 -9.30
C LEU A 952 -31.31 29.94 -9.30
N GLN A 953 -30.89 30.52 -8.17
CA GLN A 953 -30.77 31.97 -8.01
C GLN A 953 -29.54 32.39 -7.21
N ARG A 954 -28.90 33.48 -7.65
CA ARG A 954 -27.71 34.04 -7.02
C ARG A 954 -27.98 34.75 -5.69
#